data_AF-R9GYA2-F1
#
_entry.id   AF-R9GYA2-F1
#
_cell.length_a   1.000
_cell.length_b   1.000
_cell.length_c   1.000
_cell.angle_alpha   90.00
_cell.angle_beta   90.00
_cell.angle_gamma   90.00
#
_symmetry.space_group_name_H-M   'P 1'
#
loop_
_entity.id
_entity.type
_entity.pdbx_description
1 polymer ?
#
loop_
_entity_poly.entity_id
_entity_poly.type
_entity_poly.pdbx_seq_one_letter_code
_entity_poly.pdbx_strand_id
1 'polypeptide(L)'
;MLKDVSWPEDRSYRSGSEFKPYEFYQDALMNSTILDLLLGYFSTSAIHLLSLGFATFISKGGKLRMLINDVLSEKDKEAVLLGKSSFVSSTLVDLSDFKSIKDSLDEYGNHFFECIAWLINQDRIQLKVIRPKEGKGISHYKSGVFGDGINKVGFKASCNFTSYGLLSNLEEIEIYILGDDLRSDKFILKQDKYFEEIYSERADFVEYVPVEEIQAIIINTFANKDIDELLVQEKELLNLKKRYLKLDKHKELKPVFIAEGDSDYLLPKFPYKEGPRDYQIKAYDNWIANGYKGLFAMATGTGKTITALNCVLQEFRIQNQYNFVVLVPTIALADQWYEEATQKFNYTDIVICSSKHLGWEARVNQFGRNFIIGSNNNFGLIVTYATFRGLKFQTTWERNFKGFFSLLTLIADEAHTLGSAKLLKILPVKINKRIGLSATPERVYDATGQELLCNFFNAFPPHYTFVYNMQQAINDKILCKYYYYPVMVSLEPDELDAYRSITKKLAKYIDSVTGRYRESPAVSRLLIERKNVIHKARQKESTLLEIVDRIGPDKFKYVFIYVPEGNSANYDEQDTTISDEDDMRIVNRYTSLLYQQHHFKMRKFLGDTQDREAILSQFRNGEIDAVLAMKCLDEGVDVPRTQYAVFCSSTGNPRQYVQRRGRVLRFHKNKPYAYIYDMVVKPPVDITQGQSQEHKVEKNILMGELKRLINFAALAENKMQVMKSLEDLASIYEIDIYEMMNSELDLYEI
;
A
#
# COMPACT_ATOMS: atom_id res chain seq x y z
N MET A 1 27.51 27.48 -0.69
CA MET A 1 27.36 28.72 -1.51
C MET A 1 28.23 28.55 -2.75
N LEU A 2 28.05 29.34 -3.82
CA LEU A 2 28.76 29.11 -5.09
C LEU A 2 30.29 29.21 -4.95
N LYS A 3 30.77 30.00 -3.99
CA LYS A 3 32.19 30.11 -3.63
C LYS A 3 32.80 28.83 -3.01
N ASP A 4 31.96 27.94 -2.47
CA ASP A 4 32.39 26.71 -1.77
C ASP A 4 32.46 25.51 -2.74
N VAL A 5 32.11 25.72 -4.00
CA VAL A 5 32.20 24.71 -5.05
C VAL A 5 33.63 24.68 -5.60
N SER A 6 34.16 23.46 -5.77
CA SER A 6 35.49 23.25 -6.35
C SER A 6 35.36 23.15 -7.86
N TRP A 7 35.45 24.30 -8.53
CA TRP A 7 35.39 24.38 -9.98
C TRP A 7 36.69 23.85 -10.63
N PRO A 8 36.63 23.20 -11.81
CA PRO A 8 37.81 22.71 -12.52
C PRO A 8 38.74 23.87 -12.89
N GLU A 9 40.06 23.67 -12.78
CA GLU A 9 41.06 24.73 -13.05
C GLU A 9 41.00 25.27 -14.48
N ASP A 10 40.70 24.40 -15.45
CA ASP A 10 40.55 24.75 -16.87
C ASP A 10 39.16 25.32 -17.21
N ARG A 11 38.27 25.44 -16.22
CA ARG A 11 36.91 25.98 -16.33
C ARG A 11 36.06 25.25 -17.38
N SER A 12 36.33 23.96 -17.58
CA SER A 12 35.61 23.13 -18.54
C SER A 12 35.09 21.83 -17.93
N TYR A 13 33.89 21.42 -18.32
CA TYR A 13 33.33 20.10 -18.00
C TYR A 13 33.11 19.35 -19.32
N ARG A 14 33.62 18.12 -19.43
CA ARG A 14 33.58 17.34 -20.67
C ARG A 14 33.16 15.89 -20.42
N SER A 15 32.31 15.34 -21.27
CA SER A 15 31.98 13.91 -21.25
C SER A 15 33.25 13.06 -21.43
N GLY A 16 33.45 12.07 -20.55
CA GLY A 16 34.64 11.21 -20.56
C GLY A 16 35.88 11.81 -19.87
N SER A 17 35.80 13.04 -19.35
CA SER A 17 36.85 13.64 -18.51
C SER A 17 36.58 13.42 -17.02
N GLU A 18 37.51 13.89 -16.18
CA GLU A 18 37.39 13.86 -14.72
C GLU A 18 36.19 14.69 -14.20
N PHE A 19 35.84 15.78 -14.90
CA PHE A 19 34.73 16.67 -14.53
C PHE A 19 33.62 16.57 -15.58
N LYS A 20 32.45 16.04 -15.17
CA LYS A 20 31.38 15.71 -16.10
C LYS A 20 30.29 16.79 -16.16
N PRO A 21 29.68 17.05 -17.33
CA PRO A 21 28.65 18.09 -17.49
C PRO A 21 27.50 18.07 -16.47
N TYR A 22 27.03 16.89 -16.03
CA TYR A 22 25.97 16.82 -15.01
C TYR A 22 26.43 17.28 -13.62
N GLU A 23 27.72 17.17 -13.30
CA GLU A 23 28.28 17.55 -12.00
C GLU A 23 28.25 19.07 -11.85
N PHE A 24 28.51 19.80 -12.95
CA PHE A 24 28.37 21.26 -12.98
C PHE A 24 26.96 21.70 -12.57
N TYR A 25 25.92 21.19 -13.24
CA TYR A 25 24.54 21.60 -12.95
C TYR A 25 24.13 21.22 -11.53
N GLN A 26 24.50 20.02 -11.07
CA GLN A 26 24.23 19.58 -9.71
C GLN A 26 24.88 20.50 -8.67
N ASP A 27 26.18 20.76 -8.79
CA ASP A 27 26.92 21.60 -7.86
C ASP A 27 26.42 23.05 -7.89
N ALA A 28 26.12 23.59 -9.07
CA ALA A 28 25.61 24.94 -9.24
C ALA A 28 24.19 25.10 -8.68
N LEU A 29 23.27 24.18 -8.96
CA LEU A 29 21.89 24.19 -8.44
C LEU A 29 21.87 24.07 -6.92
N MET A 30 22.66 23.15 -6.35
CA MET A 30 22.69 22.93 -4.91
C MET A 30 23.27 24.12 -4.12
N ASN A 31 24.02 25.01 -4.78
CA ASN A 31 24.73 26.12 -4.15
C ASN A 31 24.23 27.51 -4.56
N SER A 32 23.16 27.59 -5.36
CA SER A 32 22.56 28.84 -5.83
C SER A 32 21.14 29.04 -5.28
N THR A 33 20.67 30.28 -5.35
CA THR A 33 19.29 30.70 -5.02
C THR A 33 18.61 31.43 -6.18
N ILE A 34 19.33 31.70 -7.26
CA ILE A 34 18.84 32.32 -8.48
C ILE A 34 19.41 31.56 -9.67
N LEU A 35 18.56 31.26 -10.66
CA LEU A 35 18.96 30.72 -11.94
C LEU A 35 18.29 31.52 -13.06
N ASP A 36 19.12 32.12 -13.91
CA ASP A 36 18.71 32.76 -15.16
C ASP A 36 19.10 31.86 -16.32
N LEU A 37 18.12 31.35 -17.04
CA LEU A 37 18.31 30.31 -18.04
C LEU A 37 17.82 30.77 -19.41
N LEU A 38 18.72 30.77 -20.40
CA LEU A 38 18.43 31.10 -21.80
C LEU A 38 18.52 29.82 -22.64
N LEU A 39 17.35 29.31 -23.04
CA LEU A 39 17.22 28.07 -23.81
C LEU A 39 16.74 28.36 -25.23
N GLY A 40 17.50 27.87 -26.21
CA GLY A 40 17.12 27.95 -27.62
C GLY A 40 15.97 27.02 -28.02
N TYR A 41 15.77 25.87 -27.37
CA TYR A 41 14.59 25.01 -27.52
C TYR A 41 14.51 24.01 -26.36
N PHE A 42 13.30 23.53 -26.07
CA PHE A 42 13.08 22.53 -25.04
C PHE A 42 13.45 21.13 -25.56
N SER A 43 14.34 20.42 -24.87
CA SER A 43 14.90 19.16 -25.34
C SER A 43 15.07 18.18 -24.19
N THR A 44 14.84 16.90 -24.46
CA THR A 44 14.85 15.84 -23.44
C THR A 44 16.17 15.77 -22.67
N SER A 45 17.31 16.05 -23.32
CA SER A 45 18.61 16.02 -22.63
C SER A 45 18.86 17.25 -21.75
N ALA A 46 18.34 18.43 -22.11
CA ALA A 46 18.38 19.61 -21.23
C ALA A 46 17.55 19.37 -19.96
N ILE A 47 16.35 18.81 -20.13
CA ILE A 47 15.46 18.42 -19.02
C ILE A 47 16.20 17.45 -18.08
N HIS A 48 16.85 16.44 -18.66
CA HIS A 48 17.54 15.42 -17.87
C HIS A 48 18.80 15.95 -17.16
N LEU A 49 19.50 16.95 -17.71
CA LEU A 49 20.65 17.58 -17.02
C LEU A 49 20.20 18.46 -15.86
N LEU A 50 19.10 19.18 -16.04
CA LEU A 50 18.56 20.10 -15.03
C LEU A 50 17.67 19.41 -13.99
N SER A 51 17.22 18.18 -14.24
CA SER A 51 16.34 17.46 -13.32
C SER A 51 16.97 17.17 -11.96
N LEU A 52 18.29 16.94 -11.92
CA LEU A 52 18.99 16.59 -10.69
C LEU A 52 19.60 17.82 -10.01
N GLY A 53 19.18 18.07 -8.78
CA GLY A 53 19.56 19.24 -7.96
C GLY A 53 18.51 20.33 -7.97
N PHE A 54 17.47 20.23 -8.80
CA PHE A 54 16.39 21.20 -8.90
C PHE A 54 15.50 21.22 -7.66
N ALA A 55 15.12 20.06 -7.10
CA ALA A 55 14.34 20.01 -5.87
C ALA A 55 15.14 20.63 -4.70
N THR A 56 16.45 20.35 -4.63
CA THR A 56 17.35 20.97 -3.65
C THR A 56 17.49 22.49 -3.84
N PHE A 57 17.58 22.98 -5.08
CA PHE A 57 17.57 24.40 -5.39
C PHE A 57 16.28 25.07 -4.92
N ILE A 58 15.13 24.42 -5.17
CA ILE A 58 13.81 24.90 -4.80
C ILE A 58 13.64 24.93 -3.26
N SER A 59 14.07 23.89 -2.55
CA SER A 59 13.91 23.82 -1.09
C SER A 59 14.68 24.93 -0.36
N LYS A 60 15.78 25.42 -0.94
CA LYS A 60 16.61 26.52 -0.41
C LYS A 60 16.11 27.94 -0.75
N GLY A 61 14.91 28.08 -1.33
CA GLY A 61 14.41 29.40 -1.73
C GLY A 61 14.79 29.83 -3.16
N GLY A 62 15.31 28.91 -3.98
CA GLY A 62 15.62 29.12 -5.41
C GLY A 62 14.54 29.82 -6.24
N LYS A 63 14.92 30.80 -7.05
CA LYS A 63 14.04 31.49 -8.02
C LYS A 63 14.56 31.28 -9.44
N LEU A 64 13.66 30.92 -10.35
CA LEU A 64 14.02 30.61 -11.74
C LEU A 64 13.46 31.67 -12.69
N ARG A 65 14.30 32.19 -13.59
CA ARG A 65 13.86 32.98 -14.75
C ARG A 65 14.29 32.27 -16.02
N MET A 66 13.33 31.99 -16.89
CA MET A 66 13.57 31.17 -18.07
C MET A 66 13.09 31.90 -19.32
N LEU A 67 14.00 32.12 -20.26
CA LEU A 67 13.73 32.65 -21.59
C LEU A 67 13.84 31.48 -22.59
N ILE A 68 12.74 31.15 -23.25
CA ILE A 68 12.64 30.02 -24.19
C ILE A 68 12.25 30.53 -25.57
N ASN A 69 12.91 30.04 -26.61
CA ASN A 69 12.46 30.32 -27.97
C ASN A 69 11.22 29.47 -28.33
N ASP A 70 10.23 30.08 -28.97
CA ASP A 70 9.03 29.41 -29.47
C ASP A 70 9.37 28.43 -30.62
N VAL A 71 8.49 27.45 -30.79
CA VAL A 71 8.46 26.33 -31.76
C VAL A 71 9.32 26.56 -33.01
N LEU A 72 10.18 25.56 -33.31
CA LEU A 72 11.03 25.51 -34.51
C LEU A 72 10.26 25.99 -35.73
N SER A 73 10.80 26.99 -36.45
CA SER A 73 10.29 27.28 -37.78
C SER A 73 10.44 26.02 -38.66
N GLU A 74 9.53 25.81 -39.62
CA GLU A 74 9.65 24.71 -40.60
C GLU A 74 11.04 24.69 -41.27
N LYS A 75 11.68 25.86 -41.44
CA LYS A 75 13.05 26.00 -41.93
C LYS A 75 14.12 25.51 -40.95
N ASP A 76 13.91 25.66 -39.64
CA ASP A 76 14.82 25.12 -38.61
C ASP A 76 14.68 23.60 -38.48
N LYS A 77 13.46 23.05 -38.65
CA LYS A 77 13.24 21.60 -38.82
C LYS A 77 14.00 21.07 -40.03
N GLU A 78 13.91 21.75 -41.17
CA GLU A 78 14.63 21.38 -42.40
C GLU A 78 16.15 21.49 -42.26
N ALA A 79 16.68 22.55 -41.62
CA ALA A 79 18.13 22.69 -41.38
C ALA A 79 18.69 21.58 -40.47
N VAL A 80 17.93 21.17 -39.46
CA VAL A 80 18.25 20.02 -38.58
C VAL A 80 18.15 18.69 -39.34
N LEU A 81 17.26 18.57 -40.32
CA LEU A 81 17.12 17.39 -41.18
C LEU A 81 18.20 17.31 -42.27
N LEU A 82 18.54 18.43 -42.91
CA LEU A 82 19.55 18.54 -43.97
C LEU A 82 20.99 18.32 -43.45
N GLY A 83 21.24 18.55 -42.16
CA GLY A 83 22.51 18.21 -41.50
C GLY A 83 22.71 16.71 -41.21
N LYS A 84 21.73 15.84 -41.48
CA LYS A 84 21.78 14.40 -41.18
C LYS A 84 22.12 13.55 -42.40
N SER A 85 23.35 13.65 -42.88
CA SER A 85 23.99 12.56 -43.64
C SER A 85 24.88 11.72 -42.72
N SER A 86 24.31 11.22 -41.62
CA SER A 86 24.71 10.01 -40.87
C SER A 86 24.02 10.05 -39.50
N PHE A 87 23.19 9.02 -39.25
CA PHE A 87 22.58 8.61 -37.98
C PHE A 87 22.65 9.58 -36.79
N VAL A 88 21.51 10.18 -36.39
CA VAL A 88 21.00 10.32 -34.99
C VAL A 88 19.59 10.92 -35.03
N SER A 89 18.60 10.31 -34.35
CA SER A 89 17.27 10.88 -34.11
C SER A 89 17.30 11.82 -32.91
N SER A 90 16.88 13.07 -33.10
CA SER A 90 16.72 14.08 -32.05
C SER A 90 15.22 14.37 -31.95
N THR A 91 14.54 13.80 -30.96
CA THR A 91 13.10 14.04 -30.76
C THR A 91 12.94 15.43 -30.16
N LEU A 92 12.47 16.38 -30.97
CA LEU A 92 12.16 17.73 -30.52
C LEU A 92 10.86 17.69 -29.71
N VAL A 93 10.80 18.42 -28.59
CA VAL A 93 9.61 18.47 -27.72
C VAL A 93 8.67 19.55 -28.26
N ASP A 94 7.49 19.15 -28.74
CA ASP A 94 6.45 20.07 -29.20
C ASP A 94 5.58 20.54 -28.02
N LEU A 95 5.79 21.78 -27.59
CA LEU A 95 5.09 22.40 -26.47
C LEU A 95 3.57 22.61 -26.73
N SER A 96 3.07 22.33 -27.94
CA SER A 96 1.64 22.41 -28.24
C SER A 96 0.87 21.10 -27.94
N ASP A 97 1.55 19.96 -27.76
CA ASP A 97 0.93 18.65 -27.44
C ASP A 97 1.52 18.04 -26.14
N PHE A 98 1.19 18.64 -25.01
CA PHE A 98 1.65 18.21 -23.68
C PHE A 98 1.16 16.82 -23.26
N LYS A 99 0.08 16.32 -23.86
CA LYS A 99 -0.42 14.96 -23.57
C LYS A 99 0.53 13.91 -24.13
N SER A 100 0.99 14.10 -25.37
CA SER A 100 2.06 13.28 -25.95
C SER A 100 3.40 13.47 -25.22
N ILE A 101 3.67 14.65 -24.65
CA ILE A 101 4.89 14.88 -23.86
C ILE A 101 4.88 14.00 -22.61
N LYS A 102 3.81 14.01 -21.80
CA LYS A 102 3.73 13.23 -20.55
C LYS A 102 4.02 11.75 -20.77
N ASP A 103 3.44 11.17 -21.83
CA ASP A 103 3.60 9.75 -22.14
C ASP A 103 5.00 9.40 -22.69
N SER A 104 5.80 10.41 -23.08
CA SER A 104 7.15 10.26 -23.62
C SER A 104 8.29 10.55 -22.63
N LEU A 105 7.97 11.11 -21.45
CA LEU A 105 8.97 11.48 -20.43
C LEU A 105 9.39 10.27 -19.60
N ASP A 106 10.70 10.16 -19.35
CA ASP A 106 11.26 9.25 -18.37
C ASP A 106 11.09 9.80 -16.93
N GLU A 107 11.57 9.07 -15.92
CA GLU A 107 11.44 9.45 -14.51
C GLU A 107 12.12 10.81 -14.20
N TYR A 108 13.22 11.14 -14.88
CA TYR A 108 13.94 12.41 -14.74
C TYR A 108 13.17 13.56 -15.38
N GLY A 109 12.58 13.32 -16.55
CA GLY A 109 11.73 14.27 -17.23
C GLY A 109 10.49 14.62 -16.43
N ASN A 110 9.82 13.61 -15.88
CA ASN A 110 8.68 13.80 -14.99
C ASN A 110 9.08 14.62 -13.75
N HIS A 111 10.17 14.27 -13.09
CA HIS A 111 10.64 15.00 -11.90
C HIS A 111 10.93 16.48 -12.19
N PHE A 112 11.58 16.80 -13.31
CA PHE A 112 11.84 18.18 -13.71
C PHE A 112 10.53 18.98 -13.87
N PHE A 113 9.54 18.43 -14.58
CA PHE A 113 8.27 19.13 -14.79
C PHE A 113 7.43 19.24 -13.51
N GLU A 114 7.51 18.26 -12.61
CA GLU A 114 6.89 18.35 -11.29
C GLU A 114 7.53 19.48 -10.45
N CYS A 115 8.85 19.67 -10.54
CA CYS A 115 9.55 20.79 -9.92
C CYS A 115 9.16 22.15 -10.53
N ILE A 116 9.02 22.22 -11.86
CA ILE A 116 8.53 23.42 -12.54
C ILE A 116 7.08 23.73 -12.12
N ALA A 117 6.20 22.73 -12.10
CA ALA A 117 4.81 22.90 -11.65
C ALA A 117 4.74 23.44 -10.22
N TRP A 118 5.58 22.93 -9.31
CA TRP A 118 5.71 23.46 -7.95
C TRP A 118 6.15 24.92 -7.94
N LEU A 119 7.19 25.28 -8.71
CA LEU A 119 7.66 26.66 -8.79
C LEU A 119 6.60 27.63 -9.34
N ILE A 120 5.79 27.20 -10.31
CA ILE A 120 4.67 28.00 -10.84
C ILE A 120 3.64 28.22 -9.72
N ASN A 121 3.24 27.16 -9.01
CA ASN A 121 2.27 27.27 -7.91
C ASN A 121 2.73 28.15 -6.73
N GLN A 122 4.03 28.38 -6.59
CA GLN A 122 4.62 29.20 -5.52
C GLN A 122 5.05 30.59 -5.99
N ASP A 123 4.72 30.98 -7.24
CA ASP A 123 5.13 32.25 -7.85
C ASP A 123 6.66 32.49 -7.82
N ARG A 124 7.44 31.42 -7.97
CA ARG A 124 8.92 31.42 -7.89
C ARG A 124 9.62 31.15 -9.22
N ILE A 125 8.86 31.13 -10.30
CA ILE A 125 9.34 31.03 -11.67
C ILE A 125 8.76 32.14 -12.54
N GLN A 126 9.59 32.67 -13.44
CA GLN A 126 9.17 33.59 -14.48
C GLN A 126 9.56 33.00 -15.83
N LEU A 127 8.55 32.64 -16.63
CA LEU A 127 8.72 32.08 -17.95
C LEU A 127 8.40 33.15 -18.99
N LYS A 128 9.28 33.36 -19.98
CA LYS A 128 8.94 34.10 -21.20
C LYS A 128 9.29 33.28 -22.43
N VAL A 129 8.33 33.18 -23.33
CA VAL A 129 8.53 32.57 -24.64
C VAL A 129 8.76 33.69 -25.66
N ILE A 130 9.84 33.60 -26.43
CA ILE A 130 10.27 34.62 -27.39
C ILE A 130 10.39 34.00 -28.79
N ARG A 131 10.22 34.79 -29.84
CA ARG A 131 10.44 34.37 -31.23
C ARG A 131 11.30 35.40 -31.97
N PRO A 132 12.25 35.03 -32.84
CA PRO A 132 12.99 35.98 -33.66
C PRO A 132 12.06 36.76 -34.60
N LYS A 133 12.21 38.08 -34.69
CA LYS A 133 11.60 38.87 -35.77
C LYS A 133 12.32 38.61 -37.10
N GLU A 134 11.56 38.58 -38.20
CA GLU A 134 12.03 38.22 -39.54
C GLU A 134 13.42 38.81 -39.89
N GLY A 135 14.34 37.95 -40.31
CA GLY A 135 15.69 38.31 -40.76
C GLY A 135 16.75 38.47 -39.65
N LYS A 136 16.36 38.51 -38.36
CA LYS A 136 17.30 38.49 -37.22
C LYS A 136 17.25 37.12 -36.54
N GLY A 137 18.12 36.20 -36.96
CA GLY A 137 18.23 34.89 -36.31
C GLY A 137 18.69 35.04 -34.86
N ILE A 138 17.89 34.55 -33.90
CA ILE A 138 18.34 34.40 -32.52
C ILE A 138 19.36 33.24 -32.51
N SER A 139 20.56 33.49 -31.97
CA SER A 139 21.60 32.46 -31.82
C SER A 139 21.07 31.28 -31.01
N HIS A 140 21.51 30.05 -31.31
CA HIS A 140 21.20 28.84 -30.53
C HIS A 140 21.81 28.94 -29.11
N TYR A 141 21.18 29.71 -28.23
CA TYR A 141 21.66 29.92 -26.88
C TYR A 141 21.43 28.67 -26.01
N LYS A 142 22.48 28.28 -25.29
CA LYS A 142 22.48 27.28 -24.23
C LYS A 142 23.39 27.78 -23.12
N SER A 143 22.96 28.88 -22.52
CA SER A 143 23.72 29.57 -21.51
C SER A 143 22.81 30.05 -20.41
N GLY A 144 23.40 30.28 -19.24
CA GLY A 144 22.69 30.76 -18.09
C GLY A 144 23.66 31.26 -17.04
N VAL A 145 23.09 31.83 -15.99
CA VAL A 145 23.83 32.34 -14.84
C VAL A 145 23.17 31.83 -13.57
N PHE A 146 23.96 31.14 -12.75
CA PHE A 146 23.61 30.80 -11.38
C PHE A 146 24.09 31.91 -10.45
N GLY A 147 23.27 32.24 -9.45
CA GLY A 147 23.62 33.23 -8.43
C GLY A 147 23.17 32.80 -7.04
N ASP A 148 23.90 33.23 -6.01
CA ASP A 148 23.54 33.04 -4.59
C ASP A 148 23.23 34.37 -3.87
N GLY A 149 23.10 35.45 -4.62
CA GLY A 149 22.88 36.82 -4.14
C GLY A 149 24.16 37.66 -4.06
N ILE A 150 25.34 37.03 -4.04
CA ILE A 150 26.64 37.72 -4.00
C ILE A 150 27.54 37.24 -5.15
N ASN A 151 27.65 35.92 -5.31
CA ASN A 151 28.49 35.28 -6.31
C ASN A 151 27.66 34.89 -7.53
N LYS A 152 28.31 34.85 -8.70
CA LYS A 152 27.70 34.41 -9.95
C LYS A 152 28.62 33.45 -10.71
N VAL A 153 28.01 32.42 -11.29
CA VAL A 153 28.68 31.49 -12.20
C VAL A 153 27.86 31.39 -13.48
N GLY A 154 28.40 31.92 -14.57
CA GLY A 154 27.85 31.79 -15.92
C GLY A 154 28.32 30.50 -16.58
N PHE A 155 27.55 30.00 -17.55
CA PHE A 155 27.96 28.86 -18.36
C PHE A 155 27.53 28.99 -19.82
N LYS A 156 28.23 28.25 -20.69
CA LYS A 156 27.88 28.10 -22.11
C LYS A 156 28.11 26.64 -22.54
N ALA A 157 27.08 26.01 -23.09
CA ALA A 157 27.11 24.61 -23.53
C ALA A 157 27.20 24.47 -25.07
N SER A 158 27.93 23.46 -25.56
CA SER A 158 28.31 23.33 -26.97
C SER A 158 27.38 22.48 -27.86
N CYS A 159 26.47 21.67 -27.33
CA CYS A 159 25.75 20.66 -28.15
C CYS A 159 24.22 20.77 -28.13
N ASN A 160 23.57 20.39 -29.24
CA ASN A 160 22.11 20.27 -29.37
C ASN A 160 21.67 18.96 -28.68
N PHE A 161 21.03 19.09 -27.52
CA PHE A 161 20.55 18.02 -26.64
C PHE A 161 19.70 16.96 -27.38
N THR A 162 20.24 15.75 -27.58
CA THR A 162 19.54 14.57 -28.14
C THR A 162 19.57 13.35 -27.19
N SER A 163 18.58 12.45 -27.31
CA SER A 163 18.16 11.44 -26.33
C SER A 163 19.03 10.17 -26.18
N TYR A 164 20.13 10.02 -26.93
CA TYR A 164 21.08 8.89 -26.75
C TYR A 164 22.29 9.24 -25.84
N GLY A 165 22.18 10.35 -25.09
CA GLY A 165 23.29 11.03 -24.40
C GLY A 165 23.57 10.60 -22.96
N LEU A 166 23.11 9.45 -22.49
CA LEU A 166 23.44 8.98 -21.13
C LEU A 166 24.71 8.14 -21.04
N LEU A 167 25.30 7.75 -22.19
CA LEU A 167 26.55 6.97 -22.23
C LEU A 167 27.60 7.45 -23.26
N SER A 168 27.25 8.26 -24.28
CA SER A 168 28.16 8.46 -25.44
C SER A 168 28.23 9.86 -26.07
N ASN A 169 27.44 10.86 -25.63
CA ASN A 169 27.50 12.20 -26.24
C ASN A 169 28.64 13.02 -25.62
N LEU A 170 29.52 13.53 -26.49
CA LEU A 170 30.58 14.48 -26.14
C LEU A 170 29.93 15.85 -25.86
N GLU A 171 29.55 16.10 -24.61
CA GLU A 171 29.07 17.39 -24.15
C GLU A 171 30.21 18.16 -23.50
N GLU A 172 30.27 19.45 -23.79
CA GLU A 172 31.22 20.38 -23.19
C GLU A 172 30.47 21.59 -22.63
N ILE A 173 30.78 21.92 -21.38
CA ILE A 173 30.31 23.13 -20.70
C ILE A 173 31.53 23.96 -20.36
N GLU A 174 31.57 25.19 -20.86
CA GLU A 174 32.51 26.21 -20.43
C GLU A 174 31.86 27.05 -19.33
N ILE A 175 32.56 27.24 -18.22
CA ILE A 175 32.06 28.01 -17.06
C ILE A 175 32.84 29.31 -16.89
N TYR A 176 32.17 30.32 -16.37
CA TYR A 176 32.72 31.65 -16.12
C TYR A 176 32.34 32.06 -14.71
N ILE A 177 33.32 32.40 -13.88
CA ILE A 177 33.09 32.73 -12.47
C ILE A 177 33.33 34.23 -12.28
N LEU A 178 32.40 34.91 -11.61
CA LEU A 178 32.52 36.34 -11.32
C LEU A 178 33.69 36.57 -10.34
N GLY A 179 34.62 37.44 -10.71
CA GLY A 179 35.83 37.76 -9.96
C GLY A 179 37.03 36.83 -10.20
N ASP A 180 36.90 35.84 -11.10
CA ASP A 180 37.99 34.91 -11.45
C ASP A 180 39.01 35.57 -12.41
N ASP A 181 38.50 36.20 -13.48
CA ASP A 181 39.31 36.95 -14.44
C ASP A 181 38.46 37.96 -15.25
N LEU A 182 39.14 38.89 -15.94
CA LEU A 182 38.49 39.96 -16.73
C LEU A 182 37.59 39.45 -17.88
N ARG A 183 37.87 38.28 -18.45
CA ARG A 183 37.07 37.65 -19.51
C ARG A 183 35.79 37.06 -18.91
N SER A 184 35.91 36.36 -17.77
CA SER A 184 34.77 35.81 -17.04
C SER A 184 33.80 36.91 -16.58
N ASP A 185 34.32 38.01 -16.02
CA ASP A 185 33.49 39.17 -15.61
C ASP A 185 32.74 39.80 -16.80
N LYS A 186 33.45 40.01 -17.92
CA LYS A 186 32.85 40.55 -19.14
C LYS A 186 31.78 39.63 -19.72
N PHE A 187 31.98 38.32 -19.64
CA PHE A 187 30.99 37.35 -20.09
C PHE A 187 29.71 37.44 -19.27
N ILE A 188 29.81 37.38 -17.94
CA ILE A 188 28.65 37.44 -17.04
C ILE A 188 27.91 38.77 -17.20
N LEU A 189 28.61 39.90 -17.20
CA LEU A 189 27.99 41.22 -17.38
C LEU A 189 27.27 41.35 -18.74
N LYS A 190 27.85 40.80 -19.81
CA LYS A 190 27.22 40.80 -21.14
C LYS A 190 25.99 39.89 -21.17
N GLN A 191 26.07 38.71 -20.55
CA GLN A 191 24.98 37.75 -20.47
C GLN A 191 23.80 38.32 -19.66
N ASP A 192 24.08 38.90 -18.49
CA ASP A 192 23.07 39.56 -17.65
C ASP A 192 22.38 40.71 -18.38
N LYS A 193 23.16 41.60 -19.03
CA LYS A 193 22.61 42.72 -19.79
C LYS A 193 21.69 42.24 -20.91
N TYR A 194 22.11 41.21 -21.64
CA TYR A 194 21.33 40.64 -22.74
C TYR A 194 20.07 39.94 -22.24
N PHE A 195 20.17 39.18 -21.15
CA PHE A 195 19.03 38.53 -20.51
C PHE A 195 18.01 39.57 -20.04
N GLU A 196 18.44 40.64 -19.36
CA GLU A 196 17.56 41.71 -18.87
C GLU A 196 16.92 42.54 -19.99
N GLU A 197 17.59 42.73 -21.12
CA GLU A 197 17.02 43.41 -22.29
C GLU A 197 15.80 42.66 -22.83
N ILE A 198 15.94 41.34 -22.99
CA ILE A 198 14.85 40.47 -23.44
C ILE A 198 13.80 40.32 -22.34
N TYR A 199 14.22 40.06 -21.10
CA TYR A 199 13.33 39.83 -19.97
C TYR A 199 12.48 41.07 -19.65
N SER A 200 13.02 42.28 -19.79
CA SER A 200 12.28 43.54 -19.56
C SER A 200 11.43 43.99 -20.77
N GLU A 201 11.28 43.17 -21.80
CA GLU A 201 10.53 43.51 -23.03
C GLU A 201 11.07 44.73 -23.79
N ARG A 202 12.38 44.99 -23.66
CA ARG A 202 13.07 46.10 -24.35
C ARG A 202 13.76 45.66 -25.64
N ALA A 203 13.87 44.34 -25.87
CA ALA A 203 14.49 43.79 -27.07
C ALA A 203 13.58 43.98 -28.29
N ASP A 204 13.98 44.86 -29.21
CA ASP A 204 13.20 45.16 -30.42
C ASP A 204 13.24 44.04 -31.47
N PHE A 205 14.16 43.09 -31.32
CA PHE A 205 14.48 42.02 -32.26
C PHE A 205 13.78 40.68 -31.97
N VAL A 206 12.98 40.61 -30.90
CA VAL A 206 12.16 39.43 -30.57
C VAL A 206 10.68 39.80 -30.47
N GLU A 207 9.81 38.82 -30.74
CA GLU A 207 8.38 38.85 -30.43
C GLU A 207 8.14 38.04 -29.16
N TYR A 208 7.19 38.48 -28.33
CA TYR A 208 6.84 37.83 -27.08
C TYR A 208 5.55 37.03 -27.24
N VAL A 209 5.58 35.77 -26.83
CA VAL A 209 4.44 34.85 -26.94
C VAL A 209 3.81 34.69 -25.55
N PRO A 210 2.47 34.81 -25.44
CA PRO A 210 1.74 34.55 -24.19
C PRO A 210 2.04 33.14 -23.65
N VAL A 211 2.23 33.00 -22.33
CA VAL A 211 2.67 31.76 -21.67
C VAL A 211 1.64 31.18 -20.69
N GLU A 212 0.51 31.86 -20.52
CA GLU A 212 -0.50 31.53 -19.53
C GLU A 212 -1.11 30.15 -19.77
N GLU A 213 -1.36 29.80 -21.05
CA GLU A 213 -1.86 28.49 -21.44
C GLU A 213 -0.85 27.37 -21.14
N ILE A 214 0.45 27.63 -21.37
CA ILE A 214 1.53 26.66 -21.12
C ILE A 214 1.65 26.39 -19.61
N GLN A 215 1.65 27.44 -18.79
CA GLN A 215 1.72 27.30 -17.33
C GLN A 215 0.52 26.52 -16.76
N ALA A 216 -0.68 26.82 -17.24
CA ALA A 216 -1.89 26.10 -16.84
C ALA A 216 -1.83 24.61 -17.20
N ILE A 217 -1.32 24.27 -18.38
CA ILE A 217 -1.15 22.88 -18.81
C ILE A 217 -0.13 22.15 -17.93
N ILE A 218 1.03 22.77 -17.62
CA ILE A 218 2.05 22.16 -16.75
C ILE A 218 1.46 21.87 -15.36
N ILE A 219 0.74 22.83 -14.76
CA ILE A 219 0.09 22.64 -13.46
C ILE A 219 -0.91 21.48 -13.52
N ASN A 220 -1.85 21.51 -14.46
CA ASN A 220 -2.89 20.48 -14.56
C ASN A 220 -2.34 19.06 -14.81
N THR A 221 -1.13 18.97 -15.37
CA THR A 221 -0.53 17.70 -15.78
C THR A 221 0.40 17.11 -14.70
N PHE A 222 1.11 17.97 -13.95
CA PHE A 222 2.21 17.58 -13.05
C PHE A 222 2.08 18.10 -11.60
N ALA A 223 1.15 19.00 -11.27
CA ALA A 223 1.06 19.61 -9.94
C ALA A 223 0.38 18.71 -8.89
N ASN A 224 1.08 17.66 -8.45
CA ASN A 224 0.57 16.74 -7.43
C ASN A 224 1.52 16.52 -6.25
N LYS A 225 2.68 17.18 -6.22
CA LYS A 225 3.73 16.91 -5.23
C LYS A 225 4.10 18.12 -4.39
N ASP A 226 4.34 17.90 -3.10
CA ASP A 226 4.96 18.89 -2.22
C ASP A 226 6.50 18.89 -2.34
N ILE A 227 7.16 19.86 -1.70
CA ILE A 227 8.63 20.01 -1.82
C ILE A 227 9.38 18.81 -1.22
N ASP A 228 8.81 18.17 -0.19
CA ASP A 228 9.43 17.03 0.48
C ASP A 228 9.37 15.79 -0.43
N GLU A 229 8.24 15.58 -1.11
CA GLU A 229 8.07 14.53 -2.11
C GLU A 229 9.01 14.71 -3.31
N LEU A 230 9.22 15.96 -3.78
CA LEU A 230 10.19 16.27 -4.83
C LEU A 230 11.63 15.94 -4.39
N LEU A 231 12.01 16.30 -3.16
CA LEU A 231 13.34 15.99 -2.62
C LEU A 231 13.59 14.47 -2.48
N VAL A 232 12.55 13.71 -2.09
CA VAL A 232 12.64 12.24 -2.02
C VAL A 232 12.85 11.65 -3.42
N GLN A 233 12.05 12.07 -4.40
CA GLN A 233 12.18 11.62 -5.78
C GLN A 233 13.55 11.97 -6.38
N GLU A 234 14.05 13.19 -6.15
CA GLU A 234 15.39 13.61 -6.59
C GLU A 234 16.48 12.67 -6.04
N LYS A 235 16.36 12.28 -4.77
CA LYS A 235 17.28 11.35 -4.11
C LYS A 235 17.22 9.93 -4.69
N GLU A 236 16.03 9.45 -5.02
CA GLU A 236 15.85 8.15 -5.68
C GLU A 236 16.49 8.15 -7.07
N LEU A 237 16.26 9.21 -7.85
CA LEU A 237 16.88 9.40 -9.17
C LEU A 237 18.40 9.50 -9.09
N LEU A 238 18.94 10.20 -8.09
CA LEU A 238 20.39 10.23 -7.82
C LEU A 238 20.93 8.83 -7.52
N ASN A 239 20.22 8.02 -6.73
CA ASN A 239 20.63 6.65 -6.41
C ASN A 239 20.55 5.71 -7.62
N LEU A 240 19.53 5.86 -8.46
CA LEU A 240 19.42 5.15 -9.73
C LEU A 240 20.60 5.50 -10.63
N LYS A 241 20.90 6.80 -10.81
CA LYS A 241 22.04 7.25 -11.61
C LYS A 241 23.38 6.72 -11.09
N LYS A 242 23.57 6.66 -9.76
CA LYS A 242 24.75 6.02 -9.13
C LYS A 242 24.89 4.54 -9.49
N ARG A 243 23.79 3.79 -9.51
CA ARG A 243 23.79 2.36 -9.90
C ARG A 243 24.11 2.14 -11.37
N TYR A 244 23.57 2.99 -12.25
CA TYR A 244 23.80 2.93 -13.70
C TYR A 244 25.25 3.26 -14.08
N LEU A 245 25.85 4.27 -13.44
CA LEU A 245 27.16 4.79 -13.86
C LEU A 245 28.37 3.93 -13.43
N LYS A 246 28.21 2.89 -12.59
CA LYS A 246 29.33 2.05 -12.07
C LYS A 246 30.62 2.86 -11.80
N LEU A 247 30.52 4.03 -11.18
CA LEU A 247 31.65 4.95 -11.05
C LEU A 247 32.48 4.69 -9.80
N ASP A 248 33.78 4.92 -10.01
CA ASP A 248 34.95 4.58 -9.22
C ASP A 248 34.87 4.87 -7.73
N LYS A 249 35.54 4.00 -6.96
CA LYS A 249 35.75 4.06 -5.51
C LYS A 249 36.45 5.32 -4.99
N HIS A 250 36.70 6.34 -5.82
CA HIS A 250 37.61 7.45 -5.49
C HIS A 250 37.05 8.87 -5.62
N LYS A 251 35.77 9.07 -5.94
CA LYS A 251 35.13 10.39 -5.75
C LYS A 251 33.72 10.22 -5.20
N GLU A 252 33.58 10.48 -3.90
CA GLU A 252 32.27 10.63 -3.28
C GLU A 252 31.55 11.81 -3.95
N LEU A 253 30.43 11.53 -4.61
CA LEU A 253 29.47 12.57 -4.97
C LEU A 253 29.12 13.32 -3.68
N LYS A 254 29.41 14.63 -3.64
CA LYS A 254 29.18 15.46 -2.46
C LYS A 254 27.74 15.24 -1.97
N PRO A 255 27.54 15.01 -0.66
CA PRO A 255 26.21 14.86 -0.12
C PRO A 255 25.41 16.11 -0.47
N VAL A 256 24.18 15.91 -0.96
CA VAL A 256 23.16 16.93 -1.03
C VAL A 256 23.22 17.66 0.31
N PHE A 257 23.59 18.95 0.30
CA PHE A 257 23.51 19.81 1.48
C PHE A 257 22.03 20.01 1.77
N ILE A 258 21.42 19.02 2.41
CA ILE A 258 20.19 19.17 3.17
C ILE A 258 20.63 19.89 4.44
N ALA A 259 19.99 21.02 4.73
CA ALA A 259 20.31 21.83 5.89
C ALA A 259 20.43 20.96 7.15
N GLU A 260 21.43 21.26 7.97
CA GLU A 260 21.62 20.64 9.29
C GLU A 260 20.30 20.77 10.08
N GLY A 261 19.54 19.67 10.12
CA GLY A 261 18.16 19.59 10.59
C GLY A 261 17.45 18.31 10.16
N ASP A 262 17.81 17.72 9.01
CA ASP A 262 16.98 16.69 8.33
C ASP A 262 17.62 15.29 8.25
N SER A 263 18.26 14.82 9.33
CA SER A 263 18.64 13.41 9.48
C SER A 263 17.41 12.48 9.65
N ASP A 264 16.24 13.02 9.95
CA ASP A 264 15.05 12.23 10.34
C ASP A 264 14.29 11.60 9.16
N TYR A 265 14.53 12.01 7.90
CA TYR A 265 13.72 11.55 6.77
C TYR A 265 14.05 10.13 6.28
N LEU A 266 15.26 9.63 6.53
CA LEU A 266 15.68 8.26 6.22
C LEU A 266 15.51 7.29 7.39
N LEU A 267 15.32 7.80 8.59
CA LEU A 267 15.16 6.97 9.76
C LEU A 267 13.74 6.39 9.78
N PRO A 268 13.55 5.21 10.41
CA PRO A 268 12.24 4.73 10.72
C PRO A 268 11.39 5.84 11.37
N LYS A 269 10.20 6.06 10.83
CA LYS A 269 9.28 7.12 11.28
C LYS A 269 7.87 6.59 11.42
N PHE A 270 7.05 7.32 12.16
CA PHE A 270 5.63 7.01 12.23
C PHE A 270 4.95 7.53 10.94
N PRO A 271 3.99 6.80 10.35
CA PRO A 271 3.50 7.10 9.01
C PRO A 271 2.59 8.32 8.91
N TYR A 272 1.99 8.75 10.01
CA TYR A 272 1.08 9.89 10.07
C TYR A 272 1.75 11.07 10.77
N LYS A 273 1.59 12.29 10.23
CA LYS A 273 2.18 13.51 10.79
C LYS A 273 1.65 13.79 12.20
N GLU A 274 0.43 13.38 12.50
CA GLU A 274 -0.21 13.49 13.80
C GLU A 274 0.38 12.55 14.86
N GLY A 275 1.21 11.58 14.46
CA GLY A 275 1.79 10.58 15.34
C GLY A 275 0.85 9.41 15.69
N PRO A 276 1.31 8.50 16.57
CA PRO A 276 0.49 7.36 17.01
C PRO A 276 -0.73 7.82 17.79
N ARG A 277 -1.85 7.13 17.58
CA ARG A 277 -3.10 7.39 18.33
C ARG A 277 -2.95 6.95 19.79
N ASP A 278 -3.76 7.51 20.68
CA ASP A 278 -3.72 7.22 22.13
C ASP A 278 -3.74 5.73 22.46
N TYR A 279 -4.58 4.94 21.77
CA TYR A 279 -4.66 3.50 22.00
C TYR A 279 -3.39 2.75 21.54
N GLN A 280 -2.67 3.27 20.53
CA GLN A 280 -1.41 2.70 20.05
C GLN A 280 -0.26 3.01 21.02
N ILE A 281 -0.31 4.17 21.67
CA ILE A 281 0.60 4.54 22.76
C ILE A 281 0.35 3.60 23.96
N LYS A 282 -0.90 3.47 24.40
CA LYS A 282 -1.29 2.54 25.49
C LYS A 282 -0.88 1.10 25.21
N ALA A 283 -0.99 0.63 23.97
CA ALA A 283 -0.56 -0.71 23.59
C ALA A 283 0.94 -0.93 23.82
N TYR A 284 1.78 0.07 23.50
CA TYR A 284 3.22 0.03 23.75
C TYR A 284 3.54 0.07 25.26
N ASP A 285 2.89 0.95 26.00
CA ASP A 285 3.10 1.09 27.45
C ASP A 285 2.75 -0.21 28.19
N ASN A 286 1.59 -0.81 27.88
CA ASN A 286 1.17 -2.08 28.46
C ASN A 286 2.12 -3.23 28.09
N TRP A 287 2.68 -3.20 26.87
CA TRP A 287 3.65 -4.22 26.44
C TRP A 287 4.96 -4.13 27.20
N ILE A 288 5.48 -2.92 27.45
CA ILE A 288 6.64 -2.72 28.32
C ILE A 288 6.34 -3.17 29.74
N ALA A 289 5.20 -2.74 30.31
CA ALA A 289 4.79 -3.09 31.66
C ALA A 289 4.68 -4.62 31.85
N ASN A 290 4.34 -5.35 30.79
CA ASN A 290 4.27 -6.80 30.76
C ASN A 290 5.60 -7.49 30.36
N GLY A 291 6.73 -6.80 30.53
CA GLY A 291 8.06 -7.35 30.30
C GLY A 291 8.35 -7.65 28.82
N TYR A 292 7.84 -6.82 27.91
CA TYR A 292 7.95 -6.96 26.45
C TYR A 292 7.31 -8.23 25.89
N LYS A 293 6.31 -8.78 26.57
CA LYS A 293 5.51 -9.90 26.08
C LYS A 293 4.06 -9.47 26.08
N GLY A 294 3.33 -9.70 25.00
CA GLY A 294 1.90 -9.43 25.04
C GLY A 294 1.11 -9.98 23.87
N LEU A 295 -0.19 -10.12 24.11
CA LEU A 295 -1.20 -10.44 23.11
C LEU A 295 -2.14 -9.24 22.99
N PHE A 296 -2.16 -8.62 21.82
CA PHE A 296 -3.01 -7.48 21.50
C PHE A 296 -4.28 -7.98 20.83
N ALA A 297 -5.39 -7.89 21.56
CA ALA A 297 -6.73 -8.23 21.10
C ALA A 297 -7.35 -7.01 20.42
N MET A 298 -7.16 -6.88 19.12
CA MET A 298 -7.54 -5.67 18.37
C MET A 298 -8.51 -5.99 17.24
N ALA A 299 -9.61 -5.24 17.16
CA ALA A 299 -10.59 -5.38 16.09
C ALA A 299 -9.95 -5.20 14.71
N THR A 300 -10.47 -5.89 13.69
CA THR A 300 -9.98 -5.73 12.32
C THR A 300 -10.23 -4.33 11.78
N GLY A 301 -9.31 -3.84 10.93
CA GLY A 301 -9.39 -2.50 10.37
C GLY A 301 -8.94 -1.37 11.31
N THR A 302 -8.53 -1.67 12.55
CA THR A 302 -8.09 -0.67 13.53
C THR A 302 -6.59 -0.32 13.50
N GLY A 303 -5.83 -0.90 12.58
CA GLY A 303 -4.38 -0.63 12.46
C GLY A 303 -3.50 -1.51 13.35
N LYS A 304 -3.78 -2.82 13.43
CA LYS A 304 -2.95 -3.83 14.12
C LYS A 304 -1.48 -3.77 13.70
N THR A 305 -1.25 -3.78 12.39
CA THR A 305 0.08 -3.74 11.79
C THR A 305 0.85 -2.47 12.18
N ILE A 306 0.23 -1.30 11.98
CA ILE A 306 0.77 0.01 12.40
C ILE A 306 1.10 0.03 13.90
N THR A 307 0.25 -0.58 14.74
CA THR A 307 0.46 -0.62 16.20
C THR A 307 1.70 -1.44 16.56
N ALA A 308 1.88 -2.62 15.97
CA ALA A 308 3.06 -3.45 16.23
C ALA A 308 4.35 -2.83 15.67
N LEU A 309 4.31 -2.25 14.46
CA LEU A 309 5.44 -1.52 13.89
C LEU A 309 5.77 -0.27 14.72
N ASN A 310 4.77 0.40 15.30
CA ASN A 310 5.02 1.48 16.24
C ASN A 310 5.77 1.01 17.49
N CYS A 311 5.46 -0.17 18.05
CA CYS A 311 6.24 -0.71 19.16
C CYS A 311 7.71 -0.90 18.79
N VAL A 312 7.99 -1.42 17.58
CA VAL A 312 9.37 -1.54 17.06
C VAL A 312 10.01 -0.15 16.87
N LEU A 313 9.24 0.83 16.41
CA LEU A 313 9.71 2.20 16.19
C LEU A 313 10.10 2.89 17.50
N GLN A 314 9.31 2.72 18.57
CA GLN A 314 9.66 3.27 19.88
C GLN A 314 10.93 2.62 20.43
N GLU A 315 11.08 1.30 20.28
CA GLU A 315 12.33 0.62 20.65
C GLU A 315 13.52 1.10 19.82
N PHE A 316 13.33 1.32 18.53
CA PHE A 316 14.35 1.90 17.66
C PHE A 316 14.79 3.29 18.13
N ARG A 317 13.87 4.15 18.55
CA ARG A 317 14.20 5.49 19.09
C ARG A 317 15.05 5.44 20.36
N ILE A 318 14.94 4.37 21.14
CA ILE A 318 15.72 4.17 22.36
C ILE A 318 17.07 3.50 22.06
N GLN A 319 17.07 2.46 21.21
CA GLN A 319 18.22 1.57 21.00
C GLN A 319 19.04 1.92 19.75
N ASN A 320 18.54 2.83 18.92
CA ASN A 320 19.04 3.17 17.58
C ASN A 320 19.21 1.95 16.66
N GLN A 321 18.48 0.87 16.95
CA GLN A 321 18.53 -0.39 16.20
C GLN A 321 17.14 -1.03 16.15
N TYR A 322 16.80 -1.68 15.03
CA TYR A 322 15.59 -2.49 14.90
C TYR A 322 15.92 -3.84 14.29
N ASN A 323 15.43 -4.89 14.94
CA ASN A 323 15.59 -6.27 14.50
C ASN A 323 14.31 -7.00 14.79
N PHE A 324 13.52 -7.30 13.77
CA PHE A 324 12.22 -7.89 13.97
C PHE A 324 11.93 -9.04 13.01
N VAL A 325 11.09 -9.96 13.48
CA VAL A 325 10.52 -11.03 12.67
C VAL A 325 9.03 -11.00 12.79
N VAL A 326 8.37 -10.82 11.65
CA VAL A 326 6.91 -10.91 11.52
C VAL A 326 6.56 -12.29 11.01
N LEU A 327 5.68 -13.00 11.70
CA LEU A 327 5.05 -14.22 11.22
C LEU A 327 3.65 -13.89 10.73
N VAL A 328 3.32 -14.32 9.51
CA VAL A 328 2.04 -14.07 8.85
C VAL A 328 1.46 -15.35 8.24
N PRO A 329 0.14 -15.51 8.14
CA PRO A 329 -0.45 -16.74 7.58
C PRO A 329 -0.33 -16.86 6.06
N THR A 330 -0.40 -15.75 5.31
CA THR A 330 -0.44 -15.79 3.84
C THR A 330 0.60 -14.87 3.20
N ILE A 331 0.94 -15.13 1.94
CA ILE A 331 1.86 -14.28 1.16
C ILE A 331 1.27 -12.87 0.97
N ALA A 332 -0.04 -12.75 0.74
CA ALA A 332 -0.69 -11.45 0.60
C ALA A 332 -0.53 -10.57 1.85
N LEU A 333 -0.63 -11.17 3.05
CA LEU A 333 -0.29 -10.46 4.29
C LEU A 333 1.20 -10.12 4.37
N ALA A 334 2.09 -11.00 3.91
CA ALA A 334 3.52 -10.71 3.90
C ALA A 334 3.84 -9.48 3.04
N ASP A 335 3.24 -9.37 1.86
CA ASP A 335 3.40 -8.23 0.95
C ASP A 335 2.83 -6.95 1.59
N GLN A 336 1.65 -7.01 2.22
CA GLN A 336 1.08 -5.88 2.95
C GLN A 336 2.00 -5.40 4.09
N TRP A 337 2.51 -6.32 4.90
CA TRP A 337 3.45 -6.00 5.98
C TRP A 337 4.75 -5.38 5.44
N TYR A 338 5.22 -5.83 4.27
CA TYR A 338 6.40 -5.30 3.61
C TYR A 338 6.18 -3.84 3.17
N GLU A 339 5.06 -3.56 2.51
CA GLU A 339 4.69 -2.19 2.12
C GLU A 339 4.54 -1.27 3.34
N GLU A 340 3.85 -1.71 4.39
CA GLU A 340 3.69 -0.91 5.61
C GLU A 340 5.04 -0.64 6.30
N ALA A 341 5.90 -1.66 6.41
CA ALA A 341 7.22 -1.47 7.01
C ALA A 341 8.11 -0.53 6.17
N THR A 342 8.14 -0.70 4.85
CA THR A 342 9.09 0.00 3.98
C THR A 342 8.59 1.39 3.54
N GLN A 343 7.38 1.50 3.00
CA GLN A 343 6.86 2.74 2.42
C GLN A 343 6.27 3.68 3.47
N LYS A 344 5.63 3.13 4.50
CA LYS A 344 4.95 3.94 5.52
C LYS A 344 5.88 4.26 6.70
N PHE A 345 6.61 3.26 7.20
CA PHE A 345 7.49 3.42 8.36
C PHE A 345 8.96 3.70 8.02
N ASN A 346 9.37 3.66 6.74
CA ASN A 346 10.76 3.84 6.31
C ASN A 346 11.76 2.82 6.89
N TYR A 347 11.32 1.61 7.27
CA TYR A 347 12.26 0.55 7.60
C TYR A 347 12.97 0.05 6.34
N THR A 348 14.30 0.01 6.39
CA THR A 348 15.14 -0.54 5.33
C THR A 348 15.55 -1.98 5.62
N ASP A 349 16.11 -2.67 4.62
CA ASP A 349 16.64 -4.03 4.75
C ASP A 349 15.59 -5.07 5.24
N ILE A 350 14.39 -4.97 4.68
CA ILE A 350 13.31 -5.94 4.88
C ILE A 350 13.39 -7.05 3.83
N VAL A 351 13.13 -8.30 4.23
CA VAL A 351 13.03 -9.45 3.31
C VAL A 351 11.79 -10.28 3.60
N ILE A 352 11.09 -10.69 2.53
CA ILE A 352 9.98 -11.62 2.60
C ILE A 352 10.51 -13.06 2.40
N CYS A 353 10.19 -13.95 3.34
CA CYS A 353 10.50 -15.37 3.30
C CYS A 353 9.20 -16.16 3.09
N SER A 354 8.93 -16.55 1.85
CA SER A 354 7.76 -17.35 1.47
C SER A 354 8.08 -18.33 0.34
N SER A 355 7.10 -19.17 -0.02
CA SER A 355 7.22 -20.13 -1.13
C SER A 355 7.45 -19.46 -2.50
N LYS A 356 6.93 -18.24 -2.73
CA LYS A 356 7.10 -17.49 -3.99
C LYS A 356 8.42 -16.71 -4.10
N HIS A 357 9.00 -16.30 -2.97
CA HIS A 357 10.15 -15.40 -2.94
C HIS A 357 11.47 -16.18 -2.96
N LEU A 358 11.84 -16.73 -4.11
CA LEU A 358 13.09 -17.51 -4.24
C LEU A 358 14.33 -16.64 -3.94
N GLY A 359 15.28 -17.18 -3.18
CA GLY A 359 16.55 -16.50 -2.86
C GLY A 359 16.59 -15.72 -1.54
N TRP A 360 15.51 -15.73 -0.74
CA TRP A 360 15.50 -15.09 0.58
C TRP A 360 16.64 -15.56 1.50
N GLU A 361 17.11 -16.81 1.34
CA GLU A 361 18.23 -17.37 2.11
C GLU A 361 19.52 -16.57 1.98
N ALA A 362 19.83 -16.08 0.78
CA ALA A 362 21.06 -15.31 0.57
C ALA A 362 21.05 -14.02 1.40
N ARG A 363 19.88 -13.36 1.45
CA ARG A 363 19.66 -12.14 2.25
C ARG A 363 19.69 -12.45 3.76
N VAL A 364 19.03 -13.52 4.21
CA VAL A 364 19.07 -13.93 5.62
C VAL A 364 20.49 -14.29 6.08
N ASN A 365 21.26 -15.00 5.25
CA ASN A 365 22.67 -15.28 5.53
C ASN A 365 23.54 -14.02 5.51
N GLN A 366 23.21 -13.02 4.68
CA GLN A 366 23.87 -11.72 4.71
C GLN A 366 23.63 -11.02 6.05
N PHE A 367 22.39 -10.96 6.53
CA PHE A 367 22.06 -10.36 7.83
C PHE A 367 22.74 -11.07 8.99
N GLY A 368 22.78 -12.41 8.98
CA GLY A 368 23.52 -13.18 9.99
C GLY A 368 25.02 -12.83 10.03
N ARG A 369 25.65 -12.69 8.86
CA ARG A 369 27.07 -12.28 8.77
C ARG A 369 27.30 -10.86 9.27
N ASN A 370 26.42 -9.93 8.91
CA ASN A 370 26.45 -8.54 9.38
C ASN A 370 26.42 -8.45 10.91
N PHE A 371 25.57 -9.26 11.55
CA PHE A 371 25.50 -9.38 13.00
C PHE A 371 26.81 -9.83 13.65
N ILE A 372 27.51 -10.79 13.03
CA ILE A 372 28.79 -11.31 13.53
C ILE A 372 29.90 -10.27 13.37
N ILE A 373 29.89 -9.52 12.26
CA ILE A 373 30.91 -8.52 11.92
C ILE A 373 30.66 -7.18 12.63
N GLY A 374 29.45 -6.97 13.17
CA GLY A 374 29.05 -5.73 13.84
C GLY A 374 28.77 -4.57 12.87
N SER A 375 28.44 -4.87 11.61
CA SER A 375 28.18 -3.88 10.56
C SER A 375 26.70 -3.87 10.16
N ASN A 376 26.05 -2.69 10.22
CA ASN A 376 24.62 -2.47 9.94
C ASN A 376 23.69 -3.58 10.48
N ASN A 377 23.26 -3.41 11.74
CA ASN A 377 22.47 -4.39 12.49
C ASN A 377 20.96 -4.15 12.38
N ASN A 378 20.48 -3.47 11.32
CA ASN A 378 19.06 -3.18 11.16
C ASN A 378 18.48 -4.07 10.06
N PHE A 379 17.49 -4.89 10.40
CA PHE A 379 16.77 -5.70 9.43
C PHE A 379 15.38 -6.09 9.92
N GLY A 380 14.54 -6.51 8.98
CA GLY A 380 13.28 -7.17 9.30
C GLY A 380 13.05 -8.38 8.42
N LEU A 381 12.57 -9.47 9.01
CA LEU A 381 12.10 -10.64 8.26
C LEU A 381 10.58 -10.70 8.34
N ILE A 382 9.95 -10.93 7.20
CA ILE A 382 8.51 -11.20 7.12
C ILE A 382 8.36 -12.62 6.58
N VAL A 383 7.85 -13.53 7.40
CA VAL A 383 7.91 -14.97 7.15
C VAL A 383 6.51 -15.57 7.18
N THR A 384 6.14 -16.33 6.16
CA THR A 384 4.87 -17.07 6.21
C THR A 384 4.96 -18.20 7.24
N TYR A 385 3.87 -18.51 7.96
CA TYR A 385 3.85 -19.63 8.92
C TYR A 385 4.26 -20.96 8.27
N ALA A 386 3.87 -21.19 7.02
CA ALA A 386 4.27 -22.35 6.23
C ALA A 386 5.80 -22.42 6.05
N THR A 387 6.43 -21.30 5.70
CA THR A 387 7.89 -21.20 5.54
C THR A 387 8.62 -21.30 6.87
N PHE A 388 8.11 -20.64 7.91
CA PHE A 388 8.66 -20.70 9.27
C PHE A 388 8.72 -22.14 9.77
N ARG A 389 7.68 -22.95 9.52
CA ARG A 389 7.67 -24.38 9.85
C ARG A 389 8.73 -25.19 9.10
N GLY A 390 9.13 -24.76 7.91
CA GLY A 390 10.04 -25.48 7.04
C GLY A 390 11.42 -25.68 7.66
N LEU A 391 11.96 -26.90 7.55
CA LEU A 391 13.29 -27.24 8.05
C LEU A 391 14.39 -26.32 7.49
N LYS A 392 14.23 -25.88 6.23
CA LYS A 392 15.15 -24.97 5.54
C LYS A 392 15.27 -23.62 6.25
N PHE A 393 14.13 -23.04 6.62
CA PHE A 393 14.09 -21.80 7.39
C PHE A 393 14.66 -22.01 8.78
N GLN A 394 14.19 -23.01 9.53
CA GLN A 394 14.66 -23.29 10.89
C GLN A 394 16.18 -23.49 10.96
N THR A 395 16.76 -24.24 10.02
CA THR A 395 18.21 -24.45 9.96
C THR A 395 18.97 -23.17 9.66
N THR A 396 18.49 -22.36 8.71
CA THR A 396 19.14 -21.09 8.34
C THR A 396 19.02 -20.07 9.48
N TRP A 397 17.85 -20.01 10.11
CA TRP A 397 17.52 -19.17 11.24
C TRP A 397 18.41 -19.45 12.46
N GLU A 398 18.48 -20.72 12.90
CA GLU A 398 19.30 -21.11 14.03
C GLU A 398 20.79 -20.90 13.74
N ARG A 399 21.28 -21.25 12.54
CA ARG A 399 22.69 -21.05 12.17
C ARG A 399 23.13 -19.59 12.28
N ASN A 400 22.28 -18.66 11.86
CA ASN A 400 22.66 -17.25 11.76
C ASN A 400 22.37 -16.44 13.04
N PHE A 401 21.35 -16.82 13.83
CA PHE A 401 20.84 -15.97 14.91
C PHE A 401 20.85 -16.60 16.31
N LYS A 402 21.40 -17.82 16.49
CA LYS A 402 21.43 -18.53 17.79
C LYS A 402 21.98 -17.70 18.95
N GLY A 403 22.96 -16.83 18.71
CA GLY A 403 23.55 -15.93 19.71
C GLY A 403 22.84 -14.58 19.87
N PHE A 404 21.89 -14.25 19.00
CA PHE A 404 21.31 -12.91 18.85
C PHE A 404 19.79 -12.87 19.03
N PHE A 405 19.15 -13.98 19.41
CA PHE A 405 17.70 -14.04 19.62
C PHE A 405 17.16 -13.06 20.67
N SER A 406 17.96 -12.68 21.66
CA SER A 406 17.58 -11.68 22.66
C SER A 406 17.44 -10.26 22.09
N LEU A 407 18.04 -9.98 20.94
CA LEU A 407 17.99 -8.68 20.26
C LEU A 407 16.81 -8.56 19.30
N LEU A 408 16.11 -9.67 19.04
CA LEU A 408 15.01 -9.73 18.09
C LEU A 408 13.67 -9.40 18.77
N THR A 409 12.78 -8.80 18.01
CA THR A 409 11.36 -8.64 18.34
C THR A 409 10.52 -9.56 17.46
N LEU A 410 9.79 -10.48 18.07
CA LEU A 410 8.85 -11.34 17.36
C LEU A 410 7.48 -10.67 17.32
N ILE A 411 6.92 -10.56 16.12
CA ILE A 411 5.53 -10.16 15.90
C ILE A 411 4.83 -11.33 15.23
N ALA A 412 3.76 -11.83 15.82
CA ALA A 412 2.93 -12.89 15.27
C ALA A 412 1.57 -12.31 14.88
N ASP A 413 1.37 -12.07 13.59
CA ASP A 413 0.05 -11.68 13.09
C ASP A 413 -0.87 -12.90 13.04
N GLU A 414 -2.14 -12.71 13.38
CA GLU A 414 -3.10 -13.79 13.50
C GLU A 414 -2.58 -14.90 14.45
N ALA A 415 -2.09 -14.46 15.63
CA ALA A 415 -1.27 -15.22 16.56
C ALA A 415 -1.86 -16.56 17.00
N HIS A 416 -3.18 -16.74 17.00
CA HIS A 416 -3.82 -18.02 17.32
C HIS A 416 -3.36 -19.16 16.38
N THR A 417 -2.84 -18.85 15.19
CA THR A 417 -2.24 -19.82 14.26
C THR A 417 -1.02 -20.52 14.88
N LEU A 418 -0.24 -19.81 15.70
CA LEU A 418 0.90 -20.39 16.45
C LEU A 418 0.46 -21.48 17.44
N GLY A 419 -0.81 -21.50 17.82
CA GLY A 419 -1.38 -22.50 18.72
C GLY A 419 -1.56 -23.88 18.08
N SER A 420 -1.33 -24.04 16.78
CA SER A 420 -1.41 -25.37 16.15
C SER A 420 -0.36 -26.33 16.70
N ALA A 421 -0.71 -27.62 16.83
CA ALA A 421 0.14 -28.64 17.46
C ALA A 421 1.55 -28.77 16.85
N LYS A 422 1.71 -28.44 15.56
CA LYS A 422 3.01 -28.44 14.87
C LYS A 422 3.83 -27.19 15.21
N LEU A 423 3.21 -26.01 15.27
CA LEU A 423 3.90 -24.74 15.54
C LEU A 423 4.26 -24.58 17.02
N LEU A 424 3.44 -25.11 17.94
CA LEU A 424 3.74 -25.14 19.38
C LEU A 424 5.09 -25.81 19.71
N LYS A 425 5.52 -26.77 18.89
CA LYS A 425 6.81 -27.48 19.07
C LYS A 425 8.04 -26.65 18.68
N ILE A 426 7.85 -25.60 17.88
CA ILE A 426 8.93 -24.77 17.33
C ILE A 426 8.77 -23.29 17.70
N LEU A 427 8.03 -23.00 18.78
CA LEU A 427 7.89 -21.64 19.27
C LEU A 427 9.26 -21.03 19.55
N PRO A 428 9.54 -19.80 19.07
CA PRO A 428 10.84 -19.16 19.26
C PRO A 428 10.96 -18.57 20.68
N VAL A 429 10.97 -19.45 21.68
CA VAL A 429 11.01 -19.14 23.12
C VAL A 429 12.29 -18.41 23.56
N LYS A 430 13.32 -18.37 22.72
CA LYS A 430 14.58 -17.66 22.97
C LYS A 430 14.46 -16.15 22.71
N ILE A 431 13.43 -15.70 21.97
CA ILE A 431 13.18 -14.28 21.71
C ILE A 431 12.43 -13.71 22.91
N ASN A 432 12.92 -12.64 23.55
CA ASN A 432 12.27 -12.09 24.74
C ASN A 432 11.14 -11.11 24.41
N LYS A 433 11.33 -10.26 23.40
CA LYS A 433 10.35 -9.28 22.94
C LYS A 433 9.33 -9.95 22.01
N ARG A 434 8.07 -10.08 22.43
CA ARG A 434 7.02 -10.82 21.70
C ARG A 434 5.70 -10.04 21.67
N ILE A 435 5.13 -9.91 20.49
CA ILE A 435 3.82 -9.32 20.26
C ILE A 435 2.99 -10.33 19.47
N GLY A 436 1.86 -10.75 20.02
CA GLY A 436 0.83 -11.47 19.27
C GLY A 436 -0.29 -10.52 18.88
N LEU A 437 -0.75 -10.58 17.64
CA LEU A 437 -1.89 -9.79 17.17
C LEU A 437 -3.05 -10.74 16.86
N SER A 438 -4.23 -10.48 17.42
CA SER A 438 -5.43 -11.25 17.06
C SER A 438 -6.68 -10.39 17.21
N ALA A 439 -7.65 -10.57 16.32
CA ALA A 439 -8.99 -10.00 16.52
C ALA A 439 -9.85 -10.88 17.43
N THR A 440 -9.53 -12.17 17.51
CA THR A 440 -10.22 -13.18 18.32
C THR A 440 -9.15 -14.04 19.00
N PRO A 441 -8.64 -13.63 20.16
CA PRO A 441 -7.52 -14.33 20.83
C PRO A 441 -7.90 -15.67 21.48
N GLU A 442 -9.20 -15.93 21.69
CA GLU A 442 -9.67 -17.18 22.31
C GLU A 442 -9.82 -18.32 21.30
N ARG A 443 -9.32 -19.51 21.67
CA ARG A 443 -9.53 -20.76 20.92
C ARG A 443 -10.60 -21.59 21.62
N VAL A 444 -11.79 -21.64 21.02
CA VAL A 444 -13.01 -22.28 21.57
C VAL A 444 -12.88 -23.81 21.71
N TYR A 445 -11.93 -24.45 21.01
CA TYR A 445 -11.85 -25.92 20.89
C TYR A 445 -10.48 -26.53 21.21
N ASP A 446 -9.51 -25.75 21.71
CA ASP A 446 -8.14 -26.22 22.00
C ASP A 446 -7.57 -25.53 23.26
N ALA A 447 -7.99 -26.03 24.43
CA ALA A 447 -7.61 -25.48 25.72
C ALA A 447 -6.09 -25.58 26.00
N THR A 448 -5.46 -26.70 25.62
CA THR A 448 -4.03 -26.91 25.81
C THR A 448 -3.21 -25.97 24.93
N GLY A 449 -3.60 -25.82 23.66
CA GLY A 449 -2.94 -24.87 22.77
C GLY A 449 -3.17 -23.41 23.19
N GLN A 450 -4.34 -23.07 23.74
CA GLN A 450 -4.61 -21.76 24.32
C GLN A 450 -3.67 -21.44 25.47
N GLU A 451 -3.53 -22.36 26.44
CA GLU A 451 -2.69 -22.18 27.62
C GLU A 451 -1.22 -21.96 27.24
N LEU A 452 -0.67 -22.78 26.34
CA LEU A 452 0.70 -22.63 25.86
C LEU A 452 0.94 -21.30 25.15
N LEU A 453 -0.04 -20.81 24.39
CA LEU A 453 0.05 -19.53 23.71
C LEU A 453 -0.03 -18.35 24.69
N CYS A 454 -0.91 -18.45 25.69
CA CYS A 454 -1.03 -17.49 26.78
C CYS A 454 0.29 -17.39 27.56
N ASN A 455 0.89 -18.52 27.91
CA ASN A 455 2.20 -18.59 28.54
C ASN A 455 3.31 -17.99 27.65
N PHE A 456 3.26 -18.24 26.34
CA PHE A 456 4.25 -17.73 25.41
C PHE A 456 4.26 -16.20 25.30
N PHE A 457 3.08 -15.56 25.32
CA PHE A 457 2.90 -14.11 25.27
C PHE A 457 2.71 -13.44 26.64
N ASN A 458 2.70 -14.21 27.73
CA ASN A 458 2.40 -13.73 29.08
C ASN A 458 1.07 -12.96 29.18
N ALA A 459 0.01 -13.49 28.57
CA ALA A 459 -1.30 -12.85 28.52
C ALA A 459 -2.41 -13.90 28.71
N PHE A 460 -3.29 -13.71 29.69
CA PHE A 460 -4.27 -14.72 30.10
C PHE A 460 -5.70 -14.16 30.04
N PRO A 461 -6.69 -14.90 29.51
CA PRO A 461 -8.09 -14.50 29.58
C PRO A 461 -8.54 -14.30 31.04
N PRO A 462 -9.41 -13.31 31.34
CA PRO A 462 -10.05 -12.38 30.42
C PRO A 462 -9.21 -11.13 30.09
N HIS A 463 -8.04 -10.97 30.72
CA HIS A 463 -7.23 -9.74 30.63
C HIS A 463 -6.00 -9.94 29.71
N TYR A 464 -6.18 -9.62 28.44
CA TYR A 464 -5.07 -9.52 27.50
C TYR A 464 -4.24 -8.26 27.76
N THR A 465 -2.98 -8.27 27.31
CA THR A 465 -2.05 -7.13 27.50
C THR A 465 -2.63 -5.83 26.95
N PHE A 466 -3.38 -5.90 25.85
CA PHE A 466 -4.09 -4.77 25.30
C PHE A 466 -5.34 -5.24 24.57
N VAL A 467 -6.48 -4.59 24.82
CA VAL A 467 -7.76 -4.87 24.17
C VAL A 467 -8.24 -3.59 23.49
N TYR A 468 -8.58 -3.69 22.21
CA TYR A 468 -9.21 -2.63 21.44
C TYR A 468 -10.35 -3.21 20.61
N ASN A 469 -11.54 -3.23 21.20
CA ASN A 469 -12.70 -3.93 20.66
C ASN A 469 -13.42 -3.09 19.58
N MET A 470 -14.39 -3.69 18.87
CA MET A 470 -15.09 -3.00 17.78
C MET A 470 -15.95 -1.83 18.27
N GLN A 471 -16.53 -1.92 19.47
CA GLN A 471 -17.34 -0.84 20.03
C GLN A 471 -16.50 0.41 20.27
N GLN A 472 -15.32 0.26 20.89
CA GLN A 472 -14.34 1.32 21.07
C GLN A 472 -13.92 1.90 19.71
N ALA A 473 -13.61 1.04 18.73
CA ALA A 473 -13.22 1.48 17.39
C ALA A 473 -14.31 2.27 16.64
N ILE A 474 -15.60 1.94 16.85
CA ILE A 474 -16.73 2.70 16.31
C ILE A 474 -16.87 4.05 17.03
N ASN A 475 -16.75 4.07 18.37
CA ASN A 475 -16.83 5.28 19.18
C ASN A 475 -15.72 6.28 18.81
N ASP A 476 -14.51 5.78 18.59
CA ASP A 476 -13.33 6.56 18.19
C ASP A 476 -13.34 6.93 16.69
N LYS A 477 -14.42 6.61 15.96
CA LYS A 477 -14.61 6.88 14.51
C LYS A 477 -13.52 6.28 13.61
N ILE A 478 -12.85 5.23 14.07
CA ILE A 478 -11.94 4.42 13.24
C ILE A 478 -12.76 3.48 12.34
N LEU A 479 -13.83 2.94 12.92
CA LEU A 479 -14.88 2.23 12.21
C LEU A 479 -16.13 3.11 12.14
N CYS A 480 -16.92 2.95 11.07
CA CYS A 480 -18.24 3.56 10.96
C CYS A 480 -19.31 2.70 11.64
N LYS A 481 -20.41 3.34 12.00
CA LYS A 481 -21.64 2.67 12.45
C LYS A 481 -22.25 1.85 11.32
N TYR A 482 -23.13 0.91 11.63
CA TYR A 482 -23.74 0.07 10.60
C TYR A 482 -25.14 -0.42 10.92
N TYR A 483 -25.82 -0.81 9.84
CA TYR A 483 -27.09 -1.51 9.87
C TYR A 483 -26.87 -2.95 9.43
N TYR A 484 -27.54 -3.87 10.10
CA TYR A 484 -27.45 -5.30 9.83
C TYR A 484 -28.83 -5.87 9.48
N TYR A 485 -28.89 -6.67 8.42
CA TYR A 485 -30.12 -7.27 7.92
C TYR A 485 -29.90 -8.76 7.65
N PRO A 486 -30.25 -9.66 8.58
CA PRO A 486 -30.32 -11.08 8.27
C PRO A 486 -31.49 -11.34 7.30
N VAL A 487 -31.20 -11.88 6.14
CA VAL A 487 -32.17 -12.17 5.08
C VAL A 487 -32.35 -13.68 5.01
N MET A 488 -33.54 -14.14 5.38
CA MET A 488 -33.81 -15.57 5.48
C MET A 488 -34.08 -16.19 4.11
N VAL A 489 -33.41 -17.31 3.80
CA VAL A 489 -33.50 -18.05 2.54
C VAL A 489 -34.03 -19.46 2.80
N SER A 490 -34.95 -19.94 1.98
CA SER A 490 -35.44 -21.33 2.07
C SER A 490 -34.66 -22.25 1.12
N LEU A 491 -34.55 -23.53 1.51
CA LEU A 491 -34.06 -24.58 0.62
C LEU A 491 -35.18 -25.05 -0.31
N GLU A 492 -34.84 -25.38 -1.56
CA GLU A 492 -35.75 -26.07 -2.47
C GLU A 492 -36.00 -27.51 -2.00
N PRO A 493 -37.11 -28.16 -2.41
CA PRO A 493 -37.48 -29.49 -1.91
C PRO A 493 -36.39 -30.57 -2.06
N ASP A 494 -35.70 -30.61 -3.19
CA ASP A 494 -34.58 -31.51 -3.47
C ASP A 494 -33.32 -31.19 -2.65
N GLU A 495 -33.02 -29.90 -2.43
CA GLU A 495 -31.92 -29.46 -1.56
C GLU A 495 -32.20 -29.84 -0.10
N LEU A 496 -33.45 -29.68 0.33
CA LEU A 496 -33.92 -30.06 1.65
C LEU A 496 -33.82 -31.57 1.88
N ASP A 497 -34.20 -32.39 0.90
CA ASP A 497 -34.07 -33.85 0.98
C ASP A 497 -32.60 -34.30 1.04
N ALA A 498 -31.72 -33.67 0.24
CA ALA A 498 -30.28 -33.90 0.31
C ALA A 498 -29.72 -33.53 1.70
N TYR A 499 -30.08 -32.36 2.22
CA TYR A 499 -29.69 -31.92 3.56
C TYR A 499 -30.11 -32.94 4.63
N ARG A 500 -31.37 -33.36 4.61
CA ARG A 500 -31.94 -34.36 5.55
C ARG A 500 -31.20 -35.69 5.47
N SER A 501 -30.92 -36.18 4.26
CA SER A 501 -30.18 -37.42 4.05
C SER A 501 -28.78 -37.37 4.67
N ILE A 502 -28.07 -36.25 4.52
CA ILE A 502 -26.74 -36.07 5.09
C ILE A 502 -26.79 -35.93 6.61
N THR A 503 -27.73 -35.13 7.15
CA THR A 503 -27.92 -35.00 8.62
C THR A 503 -28.22 -36.36 9.27
N LYS A 504 -29.05 -37.21 8.65
CA LYS A 504 -29.33 -38.57 9.12
C LYS A 504 -28.08 -39.46 9.14
N LYS A 505 -27.19 -39.33 8.15
CA LYS A 505 -25.90 -40.04 8.14
C LYS A 505 -24.99 -39.54 9.25
N LEU A 506 -24.90 -38.22 9.45
CA LEU A 506 -24.07 -37.59 10.48
C LEU A 506 -24.51 -37.95 11.91
N ALA A 507 -25.82 -38.05 12.16
CA ALA A 507 -26.36 -38.38 13.48
C ALA A 507 -25.80 -39.71 14.03
N LYS A 508 -25.50 -40.68 13.16
CA LYS A 508 -24.91 -41.98 13.52
C LYS A 508 -23.49 -41.89 14.07
N TYR A 509 -22.79 -40.78 13.83
CA TYR A 509 -21.41 -40.57 14.25
C TYR A 509 -21.29 -39.70 15.51
N ILE A 510 -22.42 -39.36 16.14
CA ILE A 510 -22.41 -38.60 17.39
C ILE A 510 -22.03 -39.53 18.53
N ASP A 511 -21.03 -39.10 19.29
CA ASP A 511 -20.65 -39.76 20.52
C ASP A 511 -21.72 -39.52 21.59
N SER A 512 -22.27 -40.61 22.15
CA SER A 512 -23.37 -40.55 23.12
C SER A 512 -22.98 -39.95 24.47
N VAL A 513 -21.69 -39.87 24.78
CA VAL A 513 -21.16 -39.36 26.05
C VAL A 513 -20.80 -37.88 25.92
N THR A 514 -20.10 -37.51 24.84
CA THR A 514 -19.62 -36.13 24.63
C THR A 514 -20.55 -35.27 23.80
N GLY A 515 -21.51 -35.87 23.08
CA GLY A 515 -22.41 -35.17 22.16
C GLY A 515 -21.72 -34.59 20.91
N ARG A 516 -20.43 -34.87 20.71
CA ARG A 516 -19.64 -34.40 19.56
C ARG A 516 -19.55 -35.48 18.48
N TYR A 517 -19.31 -35.07 17.24
CA TYR A 517 -19.04 -36.03 16.18
C TYR A 517 -17.68 -36.71 16.41
N ARG A 518 -17.62 -38.03 16.19
CA ARG A 518 -16.36 -38.77 16.18
C ARG A 518 -15.46 -38.25 15.06
N GLU A 519 -14.19 -38.04 15.37
CA GLU A 519 -13.20 -37.64 14.36
C GLU A 519 -13.00 -38.77 13.35
N SER A 520 -13.45 -38.55 12.12
CA SER A 520 -13.31 -39.50 11.02
C SER A 520 -13.31 -38.75 9.68
N PRO A 521 -12.49 -39.17 8.69
CA PRO A 521 -12.54 -38.60 7.35
C PRO A 521 -13.94 -38.63 6.72
N ALA A 522 -14.75 -39.64 7.06
CA ALA A 522 -16.13 -39.76 6.58
C ALA A 522 -17.05 -38.67 7.14
N VAL A 523 -16.90 -38.35 8.44
CA VAL A 523 -17.65 -37.28 9.12
C VAL A 523 -17.27 -35.92 8.55
N SER A 524 -15.96 -35.65 8.39
CA SER A 524 -15.48 -34.40 7.81
C SER A 524 -16.04 -34.18 6.40
N ARG A 525 -16.08 -35.24 5.57
CA ARG A 525 -16.68 -35.19 4.24
C ARG A 525 -18.18 -34.87 4.28
N LEU A 526 -18.95 -35.56 5.12
CA LEU A 526 -20.39 -35.33 5.26
C LEU A 526 -20.71 -33.93 5.81
N LEU A 527 -19.89 -33.40 6.72
CA LEU A 527 -20.04 -32.03 7.20
C LEU A 527 -19.82 -31.00 6.08
N ILE A 528 -18.83 -31.22 5.22
CA ILE A 528 -18.58 -30.38 4.04
C ILE A 528 -19.73 -30.49 3.04
N GLU A 529 -20.21 -31.70 2.74
CA GLU A 529 -21.36 -31.92 1.84
C GLU A 529 -22.61 -31.18 2.35
N ARG A 530 -22.94 -31.31 3.63
CA ARG A 530 -24.08 -30.61 4.23
C ARG A 530 -23.93 -29.09 4.17
N LYS A 531 -22.73 -28.59 4.48
CA LYS A 531 -22.42 -27.16 4.39
C LYS A 531 -22.59 -26.65 2.95
N ASN A 532 -22.17 -27.43 1.96
CA ASN A 532 -22.30 -27.08 0.54
C ASN A 532 -23.76 -26.95 0.09
N VAL A 533 -24.67 -27.78 0.60
CA VAL A 533 -26.12 -27.63 0.33
C VAL A 533 -26.62 -26.25 0.78
N ILE A 534 -26.31 -25.85 2.02
CA ILE A 534 -26.67 -24.53 2.55
C ILE A 534 -25.98 -23.40 1.76
N HIS A 535 -24.68 -23.55 1.49
CA HIS A 535 -23.88 -22.52 0.85
C HIS A 535 -24.35 -22.25 -0.58
N LYS A 536 -24.68 -23.30 -1.33
CA LYS A 536 -25.01 -23.25 -2.76
C LYS A 536 -26.53 -23.23 -3.05
N ALA A 537 -27.36 -23.05 -2.02
CA ALA A 537 -28.83 -22.99 -2.13
C ALA A 537 -29.30 -22.05 -3.25
N ARG A 538 -30.17 -22.53 -4.13
CA ARG A 538 -30.58 -21.81 -5.36
C ARG A 538 -31.31 -20.51 -5.08
N GLN A 539 -32.16 -20.45 -4.06
CA GLN A 539 -32.93 -19.25 -3.72
C GLN A 539 -32.07 -18.04 -3.32
N LYS A 540 -30.77 -18.22 -3.06
CA LYS A 540 -29.86 -17.10 -2.80
C LYS A 540 -29.71 -16.16 -4.00
N GLU A 541 -29.86 -16.68 -5.21
CA GLU A 541 -29.78 -15.88 -6.43
C GLU A 541 -30.96 -14.92 -6.56
N SER A 542 -32.20 -15.40 -6.36
CA SER A 542 -33.38 -14.54 -6.34
C SER A 542 -33.33 -13.57 -5.15
N THR A 543 -32.93 -14.05 -3.97
CA THR A 543 -32.75 -13.20 -2.78
C THR A 543 -31.73 -12.08 -3.01
N LEU A 544 -30.67 -12.33 -3.79
CA LEU A 544 -29.69 -11.30 -4.13
C LEU A 544 -30.35 -10.18 -4.94
N LEU A 545 -31.20 -10.51 -5.91
CA LEU A 545 -31.93 -9.52 -6.70
C LEU A 545 -32.91 -8.73 -5.83
N GLU A 546 -33.62 -9.39 -4.89
CA GLU A 546 -34.48 -8.69 -3.93
C GLU A 546 -33.70 -7.70 -3.05
N ILE A 547 -32.47 -8.03 -2.66
CA ILE A 547 -31.58 -7.12 -1.92
C ILE A 547 -31.17 -5.94 -2.82
N VAL A 548 -30.83 -6.18 -4.09
CA VAL A 548 -30.53 -5.12 -5.05
C VAL A 548 -31.71 -4.17 -5.19
N ASP A 549 -32.92 -4.70 -5.35
CA ASP A 549 -34.15 -3.91 -5.48
C ASP A 549 -34.44 -3.08 -4.21
N ARG A 550 -34.22 -3.67 -3.03
CA ARG A 550 -34.34 -2.96 -1.74
C ARG A 550 -33.31 -1.82 -1.61
N ILE A 551 -32.08 -2.03 -2.07
CA ILE A 551 -31.06 -0.97 -2.08
C ILE A 551 -31.44 0.12 -3.10
N GLY A 552 -32.02 -0.29 -4.22
CA GLY A 552 -32.28 0.53 -5.39
C GLY A 552 -31.09 0.46 -6.37
N PRO A 553 -31.31 0.09 -7.66
CA PRO A 553 -30.24 -0.06 -8.63
C PRO A 553 -29.34 1.18 -8.78
N ASP A 554 -29.90 2.39 -8.72
CA ASP A 554 -29.14 3.65 -8.81
C ASP A 554 -28.17 3.87 -7.64
N LYS A 555 -28.48 3.26 -6.48
CA LYS A 555 -27.68 3.36 -5.25
C LYS A 555 -26.71 2.19 -5.08
N PHE A 556 -26.74 1.22 -6.00
CA PHE A 556 -25.92 0.01 -5.96
C PHE A 556 -24.47 0.33 -6.36
N LYS A 557 -23.77 1.10 -5.52
CA LYS A 557 -22.37 1.47 -5.68
C LYS A 557 -21.57 1.14 -4.43
N TYR A 558 -20.28 0.89 -4.61
CA TYR A 558 -19.39 0.48 -3.53
C TYR A 558 -19.90 -0.79 -2.83
N VAL A 559 -20.43 -1.73 -3.62
CA VAL A 559 -21.02 -2.96 -3.09
C VAL A 559 -19.98 -4.08 -3.06
N PHE A 560 -19.88 -4.73 -1.92
CA PHE A 560 -19.03 -5.89 -1.75
C PHE A 560 -19.88 -7.14 -1.59
N ILE A 561 -19.69 -8.14 -2.46
CA ILE A 561 -20.51 -9.35 -2.46
C ILE A 561 -19.62 -10.56 -2.16
N TYR A 562 -19.92 -11.25 -1.07
CA TYR A 562 -19.26 -12.49 -0.71
C TYR A 562 -20.05 -13.69 -1.25
N VAL A 563 -19.48 -14.38 -2.22
CA VAL A 563 -20.10 -15.47 -2.98
C VAL A 563 -19.73 -16.83 -2.35
N PRO A 564 -20.61 -17.85 -2.40
CA PRO A 564 -20.29 -19.18 -1.86
C PRO A 564 -19.08 -19.84 -2.50
N GLU A 565 -18.25 -20.50 -1.70
CA GLU A 565 -17.07 -21.25 -2.16
C GLU A 565 -17.45 -22.61 -2.79
N GLY A 566 -16.64 -23.05 -3.74
CA GLY A 566 -16.68 -24.37 -4.37
C GLY A 566 -16.10 -25.47 -3.47
N ASN A 567 -14.89 -25.26 -2.92
CA ASN A 567 -14.16 -26.15 -2.01
C ASN A 567 -13.48 -25.39 -0.84
N SER A 568 -13.44 -25.98 0.36
CA SER A 568 -12.76 -25.40 1.54
C SER A 568 -11.24 -25.70 1.49
N ALA A 569 -10.39 -24.68 1.37
CA ALA A 569 -8.92 -24.86 1.43
C ALA A 569 -8.43 -24.92 2.88
N ASN A 570 -7.38 -25.72 3.15
CA ASN A 570 -6.78 -25.84 4.47
C ASN A 570 -5.51 -24.96 4.57
N TYR A 571 -5.59 -23.84 5.29
CA TYR A 571 -4.51 -22.85 5.41
C TYR A 571 -3.27 -23.34 6.19
N ASP A 572 -3.36 -24.47 6.88
CA ASP A 572 -2.25 -25.03 7.65
C ASP A 572 -1.14 -25.65 6.78
N GLU A 573 -1.39 -25.87 5.50
CA GLU A 573 -0.48 -26.61 4.61
C GLU A 573 -0.01 -25.82 3.38
N GLN A 574 -0.75 -24.81 2.94
CA GLN A 574 -0.42 -24.00 1.75
C GLN A 574 -0.56 -22.51 2.04
N ASP A 575 0.42 -21.71 1.62
CA ASP A 575 0.43 -20.25 1.77
C ASP A 575 -0.13 -19.51 0.54
N THR A 576 -0.70 -20.25 -0.41
CA THR A 576 -1.36 -19.75 -1.62
C THR A 576 -2.85 -20.13 -1.66
N THR A 577 -3.68 -19.21 -2.16
CA THR A 577 -5.09 -19.48 -2.49
C THR A 577 -5.20 -19.67 -4.00
N ILE A 578 -5.30 -20.91 -4.48
CA ILE A 578 -5.64 -21.18 -5.89
C ILE A 578 -7.15 -21.39 -5.97
N SER A 579 -7.80 -20.75 -6.93
CA SER A 579 -9.24 -20.90 -7.19
C SER A 579 -9.46 -22.11 -8.11
N ASP A 580 -10.41 -22.98 -7.76
CA ASP A 580 -10.73 -24.16 -8.59
C ASP A 580 -11.76 -23.82 -9.70
N GLU A 581 -11.96 -24.71 -10.68
CA GLU A 581 -12.95 -24.50 -11.78
C GLU A 581 -14.38 -24.26 -11.26
N ASP A 582 -14.75 -24.93 -10.17
CA ASP A 582 -16.04 -24.76 -9.50
C ASP A 582 -16.21 -23.36 -8.89
N ASP A 583 -15.15 -22.79 -8.33
CA ASP A 583 -15.15 -21.42 -7.78
C ASP A 583 -15.45 -20.42 -8.91
N MET A 584 -14.77 -20.58 -10.05
CA MET A 584 -15.00 -19.74 -11.22
C MET A 584 -16.44 -19.87 -11.74
N ARG A 585 -16.97 -21.08 -11.82
CA ARG A 585 -18.35 -21.32 -12.26
C ARG A 585 -19.38 -20.62 -11.38
N ILE A 586 -19.23 -20.71 -10.06
CA ILE A 586 -20.18 -20.09 -9.12
C ILE A 586 -20.09 -18.56 -9.21
N VAL A 587 -18.90 -17.94 -9.14
CA VAL A 587 -18.79 -16.47 -9.25
C VAL A 587 -19.32 -15.97 -10.59
N ASN A 588 -19.06 -16.69 -11.68
CA ASN A 588 -19.59 -16.35 -12.99
C ASN A 588 -21.11 -16.34 -13.01
N ARG A 589 -21.77 -17.30 -12.36
CA ARG A 589 -23.24 -17.35 -12.27
C ARG A 589 -23.80 -16.09 -11.61
N TYR A 590 -23.28 -15.71 -10.45
CA TYR A 590 -23.70 -14.48 -9.74
C TYR A 590 -23.39 -13.20 -10.53
N THR A 591 -22.23 -13.15 -11.19
CA THR A 591 -21.84 -11.99 -12.01
C THR A 591 -22.78 -11.85 -13.22
N SER A 592 -23.06 -12.95 -13.92
CA SER A 592 -23.96 -12.95 -15.07
C SER A 592 -25.39 -12.56 -14.69
N LEU A 593 -25.88 -13.06 -13.55
CA LEU A 593 -27.21 -12.73 -13.03
C LEU A 593 -27.39 -11.21 -12.84
N LEU A 594 -26.47 -10.59 -12.10
CA LEU A 594 -26.49 -9.16 -11.83
C LEU A 594 -26.32 -8.32 -13.10
N TYR A 595 -25.47 -8.76 -14.03
CA TYR A 595 -25.24 -8.07 -15.30
C TYR A 595 -26.45 -8.14 -16.22
N GLN A 596 -27.12 -9.29 -16.31
CA GLN A 596 -28.29 -9.48 -17.17
C GLN A 596 -29.50 -8.66 -16.70
N GLN A 597 -29.69 -8.53 -15.38
CA GLN A 597 -30.85 -7.82 -14.82
C GLN A 597 -30.65 -6.30 -14.75
N HIS A 598 -29.44 -5.84 -14.39
CA HIS A 598 -29.22 -4.41 -14.08
C HIS A 598 -27.97 -3.81 -14.74
N HIS A 599 -27.21 -4.56 -15.54
CA HIS A 599 -26.02 -4.09 -16.25
C HIS A 599 -24.92 -3.44 -15.39
N PHE A 600 -24.79 -3.86 -14.12
CA PHE A 600 -23.76 -3.33 -13.22
C PHE A 600 -22.34 -3.60 -13.71
N LYS A 601 -21.43 -2.65 -13.49
CA LYS A 601 -20.00 -2.80 -13.73
C LYS A 601 -19.38 -3.53 -12.55
N MET A 602 -18.91 -4.75 -12.78
CA MET A 602 -18.41 -5.61 -11.71
C MET A 602 -17.03 -6.20 -12.02
N ARG A 603 -16.29 -6.50 -10.95
CA ARG A 603 -15.03 -7.26 -11.02
C ARG A 603 -15.05 -8.42 -10.04
N LYS A 604 -14.36 -9.49 -10.41
CA LYS A 604 -14.17 -10.69 -9.58
C LYS A 604 -12.83 -10.55 -8.87
N PHE A 605 -12.79 -10.93 -7.60
CA PHE A 605 -11.60 -10.86 -6.77
C PHE A 605 -11.37 -12.22 -6.08
N LEU A 606 -10.60 -13.06 -6.76
CA LEU A 606 -10.33 -14.46 -6.43
C LEU A 606 -8.85 -14.66 -6.04
N GLY A 607 -8.51 -15.90 -5.68
CA GLY A 607 -7.18 -16.31 -5.20
C GLY A 607 -6.01 -15.90 -6.09
N ASP A 608 -6.24 -16.06 -7.39
CA ASP A 608 -5.32 -16.01 -8.51
C ASP A 608 -5.55 -14.79 -9.42
N THR A 609 -6.39 -13.85 -9.00
CA THR A 609 -6.68 -12.63 -9.77
C THR A 609 -5.41 -11.81 -10.00
N GLN A 610 -5.10 -11.53 -11.27
CA GLN A 610 -4.07 -10.57 -11.67
C GLN A 610 -4.61 -9.13 -11.55
N ASP A 611 -3.71 -8.14 -11.44
CA ASP A 611 -4.05 -6.71 -11.35
C ASP A 611 -4.99 -6.35 -10.18
N ARG A 612 -4.78 -7.00 -9.02
CA ARG A 612 -5.59 -6.78 -7.80
C ARG A 612 -5.65 -5.31 -7.40
N GLU A 613 -4.52 -4.62 -7.45
CA GLU A 613 -4.43 -3.20 -7.10
C GLU A 613 -5.25 -2.32 -8.04
N ALA A 614 -5.22 -2.60 -9.35
CA ALA A 614 -6.02 -1.88 -10.33
C ALA A 614 -7.53 -2.07 -10.07
N ILE A 615 -7.97 -3.28 -9.77
CA ILE A 615 -9.39 -3.56 -9.42
C ILE A 615 -9.81 -2.80 -8.16
N LEU A 616 -8.96 -2.81 -7.12
CA LEU A 616 -9.26 -2.11 -5.88
C LEU A 616 -9.24 -0.59 -6.06
N SER A 617 -8.37 -0.07 -6.92
CA SER A 617 -8.32 1.36 -7.29
C SER A 617 -9.60 1.77 -8.04
N GLN A 618 -10.02 1.00 -9.04
CA GLN A 618 -11.29 1.21 -9.75
C GLN A 618 -12.50 1.18 -8.81
N PHE A 619 -12.50 0.25 -7.84
CA PHE A 619 -13.56 0.19 -6.82
C PHE A 619 -13.53 1.40 -5.89
N ARG A 620 -12.34 1.83 -5.45
CA ARG A 620 -12.14 3.01 -4.59
C ARG A 620 -12.67 4.28 -5.27
N ASN A 621 -12.41 4.42 -6.57
CA ASN A 621 -12.84 5.56 -7.38
C ASN A 621 -14.33 5.50 -7.77
N GLY A 622 -15.00 4.36 -7.58
CA GLY A 622 -16.40 4.16 -7.98
C GLY A 622 -16.59 3.97 -9.49
N GLU A 623 -15.55 3.55 -10.20
CA GLU A 623 -15.61 3.18 -11.63
C GLU A 623 -16.32 1.84 -11.85
N ILE A 624 -16.26 0.97 -10.83
CA ILE A 624 -17.02 -0.28 -10.74
C ILE A 624 -18.00 -0.22 -9.57
N ASP A 625 -19.18 -0.78 -9.79
CA ASP A 625 -20.33 -0.74 -8.87
C ASP A 625 -20.17 -1.78 -7.75
N ALA A 626 -19.70 -2.98 -8.09
CA ALA A 626 -19.49 -4.06 -7.15
C ALA A 626 -18.25 -4.94 -7.38
N VAL A 627 -17.73 -5.48 -6.28
CA VAL A 627 -16.66 -6.49 -6.27
C VAL A 627 -17.19 -7.78 -5.67
N LEU A 628 -17.04 -8.89 -6.41
CA LEU A 628 -17.44 -10.23 -5.97
C LEU A 628 -16.20 -11.02 -5.52
N ALA A 629 -16.24 -11.59 -4.33
CA ALA A 629 -15.13 -12.37 -3.79
C ALA A 629 -15.60 -13.64 -3.06
N MET A 630 -14.70 -14.62 -2.95
CA MET A 630 -14.99 -15.93 -2.33
C MET A 630 -14.15 -16.29 -1.12
N LYS A 631 -12.93 -15.76 -0.98
CA LYS A 631 -11.96 -16.07 0.11
C LYS A 631 -10.97 -14.93 0.30
N CYS A 632 -10.52 -14.37 -0.81
CA CYS A 632 -9.28 -13.61 -0.91
C CYS A 632 -9.31 -12.18 -0.35
N LEU A 633 -10.35 -11.85 0.43
CA LEU A 633 -10.48 -10.59 1.14
C LEU A 633 -10.70 -10.79 2.64
N ASP A 634 -10.55 -12.02 3.16
CA ASP A 634 -10.56 -12.26 4.60
C ASP A 634 -9.20 -11.90 5.24
N GLU A 635 -8.11 -12.05 4.49
CA GLU A 635 -6.71 -11.86 4.94
C GLU A 635 -5.90 -11.04 3.92
N GLY A 636 -5.12 -10.04 4.37
CA GLY A 636 -4.05 -9.39 3.56
C GLY A 636 -4.41 -8.40 2.46
N VAL A 637 -5.59 -7.77 2.48
CA VAL A 637 -5.99 -6.82 1.42
C VAL A 637 -6.75 -5.65 2.03
N ASP A 638 -6.33 -4.43 1.69
CA ASP A 638 -7.00 -3.21 2.08
C ASP A 638 -8.30 -3.02 1.29
N VAL A 639 -9.43 -3.53 1.80
CA VAL A 639 -10.75 -3.34 1.16
C VAL A 639 -11.05 -1.82 1.12
N PRO A 640 -11.23 -1.23 -0.08
CA PRO A 640 -11.58 0.18 -0.24
C PRO A 640 -12.94 0.52 0.39
N ARG A 641 -13.38 1.77 0.25
CA ARG A 641 -14.69 2.23 0.73
C ARG A 641 -15.80 1.27 0.25
N THR A 642 -16.34 0.47 1.17
CA THR A 642 -17.52 -0.39 0.94
C THR A 642 -18.73 0.21 1.63
N GLN A 643 -19.78 0.54 0.87
CA GLN A 643 -21.03 1.08 1.40
C GLN A 643 -22.01 -0.03 1.80
N TYR A 644 -22.13 -1.04 0.93
CA TYR A 644 -23.01 -2.19 1.11
C TYR A 644 -22.19 -3.47 1.08
N ALA A 645 -22.44 -4.39 2.01
CA ALA A 645 -21.90 -5.73 1.97
C ALA A 645 -23.05 -6.74 1.88
N VAL A 646 -22.95 -7.68 0.94
CA VAL A 646 -23.92 -8.77 0.78
C VAL A 646 -23.20 -10.09 0.97
N PHE A 647 -23.52 -10.80 2.04
CA PHE A 647 -22.98 -12.14 2.31
C PHE A 647 -23.96 -13.17 1.78
N CYS A 648 -23.72 -13.66 0.57
CA CYS A 648 -24.50 -14.77 -0.01
C CYS A 648 -24.12 -16.11 0.65
N SER A 649 -22.92 -16.20 1.20
CA SER A 649 -22.50 -17.35 1.99
C SER A 649 -21.79 -16.93 3.24
N SER A 650 -22.17 -17.60 4.31
CA SER A 650 -21.75 -17.26 5.64
C SER A 650 -20.86 -18.33 6.22
N THR A 651 -19.85 -17.91 6.96
CA THR A 651 -18.95 -18.82 7.66
C THR A 651 -19.40 -18.93 9.10
N GLY A 652 -19.50 -20.16 9.61
CA GLY A 652 -19.74 -20.40 11.03
C GLY A 652 -18.50 -20.14 11.90
N ASN A 653 -17.33 -19.86 11.29
CA ASN A 653 -16.10 -19.59 12.03
C ASN A 653 -16.11 -18.15 12.59
N PRO A 654 -16.11 -17.96 13.94
CA PRO A 654 -16.10 -16.66 14.59
C PRO A 654 -15.06 -15.69 14.08
N ARG A 655 -13.85 -16.18 13.88
CA ARG A 655 -12.72 -15.38 13.43
C ARG A 655 -12.99 -14.76 12.06
N GLN A 656 -13.42 -15.57 11.09
CA GLN A 656 -13.59 -15.12 9.71
C GLN A 656 -14.71 -14.07 9.59
N TYR A 657 -15.87 -14.29 10.21
CA TYR A 657 -16.97 -13.33 10.07
C TYR A 657 -16.71 -12.01 10.80
N VAL A 658 -16.02 -12.03 11.95
CA VAL A 658 -15.59 -10.80 12.65
C VAL A 658 -14.59 -10.02 11.80
N GLN A 659 -13.61 -10.72 11.22
CA GLN A 659 -12.63 -10.10 10.32
C GLN A 659 -13.30 -9.44 9.11
N ARG A 660 -14.21 -10.16 8.43
CA ARG A 660 -15.00 -9.65 7.30
C ARG A 660 -15.77 -8.40 7.67
N ARG A 661 -16.47 -8.42 8.81
CA ARG A 661 -17.22 -7.26 9.30
C ARG A 661 -16.30 -6.05 9.46
N GLY A 662 -15.20 -6.15 10.20
CA GLY A 662 -14.33 -4.99 10.42
C GLY A 662 -13.71 -4.41 9.14
N ARG A 663 -13.50 -5.23 8.09
CA ARG A 663 -13.10 -4.73 6.76
C ARG A 663 -14.19 -3.90 6.09
N VAL A 664 -15.44 -4.34 6.19
CA VAL A 664 -16.61 -3.59 5.68
C VAL A 664 -16.82 -2.31 6.48
N LEU A 665 -16.54 -2.29 7.78
CA LEU A 665 -16.86 -1.16 8.67
C LEU A 665 -15.83 -0.03 8.65
N ARG A 666 -14.80 -0.07 7.80
CA ARG A 666 -13.81 1.01 7.75
C ARG A 666 -14.44 2.38 7.51
N PHE A 667 -13.97 3.35 8.28
CA PHE A 667 -14.44 4.73 8.20
C PHE A 667 -14.03 5.40 6.89
N HIS A 668 -14.92 6.23 6.35
CA HIS A 668 -14.62 7.11 5.22
C HIS A 668 -15.51 8.35 5.34
N LYS A 669 -14.99 9.54 5.01
CA LYS A 669 -15.70 10.83 5.20
C LYS A 669 -17.10 10.83 4.56
N ASN A 670 -17.22 10.24 3.38
CA ASN A 670 -18.49 10.12 2.64
C ASN A 670 -19.32 8.87 2.99
N LYS A 671 -19.00 8.17 4.09
CA LYS A 671 -19.66 6.94 4.52
C LYS A 671 -19.92 7.00 6.04
N PRO A 672 -21.04 7.61 6.45
CA PRO A 672 -21.41 7.65 7.86
C PRO A 672 -21.84 6.27 8.38
N TYR A 673 -22.45 5.44 7.51
CA TYR A 673 -22.93 4.11 7.85
C TYR A 673 -22.51 3.07 6.81
N ALA A 674 -22.30 1.84 7.24
CA ALA A 674 -22.28 0.66 6.37
C ALA A 674 -23.60 -0.12 6.48
N TYR A 675 -23.95 -0.87 5.43
CA TYR A 675 -25.14 -1.72 5.41
C TYR A 675 -24.73 -3.16 5.09
N ILE A 676 -25.06 -4.09 5.98
CA ILE A 676 -24.69 -5.51 5.85
C ILE A 676 -25.96 -6.33 5.67
N TYR A 677 -26.08 -6.99 4.52
CA TYR A 677 -27.10 -7.98 4.22
C TYR A 677 -26.48 -9.36 4.32
N ASP A 678 -27.06 -10.24 5.14
CA ASP A 678 -26.50 -11.55 5.44
C ASP A 678 -27.53 -12.63 5.16
N MET A 679 -27.31 -13.44 4.13
CA MET A 679 -28.24 -14.49 3.74
C MET A 679 -28.10 -15.69 4.66
N VAL A 680 -29.17 -16.01 5.38
CA VAL A 680 -29.23 -17.10 6.35
C VAL A 680 -30.23 -18.14 5.86
N VAL A 681 -29.79 -19.38 5.66
CA VAL A 681 -30.71 -20.45 5.28
C VAL A 681 -31.53 -20.86 6.50
N LYS A 682 -32.86 -20.86 6.36
CA LYS A 682 -33.77 -21.29 7.43
C LYS A 682 -33.53 -22.75 7.77
N PRO A 683 -33.44 -23.12 9.06
CA PRO A 683 -33.41 -24.52 9.44
C PRO A 683 -34.75 -25.17 9.05
N PRO A 684 -34.74 -26.45 8.64
CA PRO A 684 -35.95 -27.15 8.25
C PRO A 684 -36.86 -27.43 9.45
N VAL A 685 -38.04 -26.82 9.44
CA VAL A 685 -38.99 -26.77 10.58
C VAL A 685 -39.60 -28.14 10.91
N ASP A 686 -39.80 -29.03 9.94
CA ASP A 686 -40.50 -30.31 10.18
C ASP A 686 -39.75 -31.33 11.06
N ILE A 687 -38.47 -31.12 11.35
CA ILE A 687 -37.65 -32.03 12.20
C ILE A 687 -37.96 -31.80 13.70
N THR A 688 -38.81 -30.84 14.03
CA THR A 688 -39.02 -30.34 15.40
C THR A 688 -40.08 -31.08 16.23
N GLN A 689 -40.85 -32.00 15.65
CA GLN A 689 -41.93 -32.68 16.38
C GLN A 689 -41.50 -33.96 17.13
N GLY A 690 -40.23 -34.08 17.56
CA GLY A 690 -39.82 -35.22 18.39
C GLY A 690 -38.47 -35.04 19.11
N GLN A 691 -38.33 -35.71 20.26
CA GLN A 691 -37.08 -35.81 21.05
C GLN A 691 -36.01 -36.70 20.39
N SER A 692 -35.87 -36.65 19.06
CA SER A 692 -34.89 -37.44 18.33
C SER A 692 -33.47 -36.85 18.49
N GLN A 693 -32.44 -37.67 18.28
CA GLN A 693 -31.06 -37.18 18.22
C GLN A 693 -30.87 -36.12 17.11
N GLU A 694 -31.69 -36.17 16.05
CA GLU A 694 -31.69 -35.22 14.95
C GLU A 694 -32.10 -33.81 15.43
N HIS A 695 -33.11 -33.71 16.29
CA HIS A 695 -33.55 -32.42 16.83
C HIS A 695 -32.47 -31.71 17.67
N LYS A 696 -31.72 -32.47 18.49
CA LYS A 696 -30.60 -31.90 19.28
C LYS A 696 -29.48 -31.37 18.40
N VAL A 697 -29.18 -32.06 17.29
CA VAL A 697 -28.16 -31.63 16.32
C VAL A 697 -28.57 -30.34 15.65
N GLU A 698 -29.81 -30.27 15.16
CA GLU A 698 -30.34 -29.08 14.49
C GLU A 698 -30.41 -27.88 15.45
N LYS A 699 -30.83 -28.09 16.71
CA LYS A 699 -30.80 -27.04 17.74
C LYS A 699 -29.38 -26.49 17.95
N ASN A 700 -28.37 -27.35 18.04
CA ASN A 700 -26.97 -26.90 18.19
C ASN A 700 -26.45 -26.13 16.98
N ILE A 701 -26.82 -26.52 15.76
CA ILE A 701 -26.44 -25.82 14.53
C ILE A 701 -27.09 -24.44 14.50
N LEU A 702 -28.39 -24.38 14.78
CA LEU A 702 -29.13 -23.13 14.86
C LEU A 702 -28.56 -22.22 15.95
N MET A 703 -28.22 -22.75 17.13
CA MET A 703 -27.57 -21.97 18.18
C MET A 703 -26.25 -21.35 17.70
N GLY A 704 -25.45 -22.10 16.93
CA GLY A 704 -24.21 -21.59 16.33
C GLY A 704 -24.45 -20.44 15.36
N GLU A 705 -25.45 -20.57 14.48
CA GLU A 705 -25.83 -19.48 13.56
C GLU A 705 -26.43 -18.29 14.31
N LEU A 706 -27.36 -18.49 15.26
CA LEU A 706 -27.94 -17.42 16.08
C LEU A 706 -26.88 -16.66 16.86
N LYS A 707 -25.88 -17.34 17.43
CA LYS A 707 -24.75 -16.68 18.10
C LYS A 707 -24.01 -15.75 17.14
N ARG A 708 -23.80 -16.17 15.89
CA ARG A 708 -23.21 -15.31 14.85
C ARG A 708 -24.12 -14.14 14.49
N LEU A 709 -25.42 -14.34 14.28
CA LEU A 709 -26.35 -13.26 13.95
C LEU A 709 -26.42 -12.23 15.09
N ILE A 710 -26.46 -12.68 16.34
CA ILE A 710 -26.46 -11.84 17.54
C ILE A 710 -25.15 -11.06 17.65
N ASN A 711 -24.00 -11.69 17.40
CA ASN A 711 -22.71 -11.00 17.35
C ASN A 711 -22.70 -9.85 16.34
N PHE A 712 -23.34 -10.01 15.17
CA PHE A 712 -23.52 -8.91 14.21
C PHE A 712 -24.53 -7.86 14.68
N ALA A 713 -25.65 -8.29 15.27
CA ALA A 713 -26.73 -7.41 15.71
C ALA A 713 -26.35 -6.55 16.92
N ALA A 714 -25.48 -7.04 17.83
CA ALA A 714 -25.16 -6.39 19.09
C ALA A 714 -24.70 -4.93 18.94
N LEU A 715 -23.82 -4.67 17.96
CA LEU A 715 -23.28 -3.33 17.68
C LEU A 715 -23.98 -2.61 16.52
N ALA A 716 -25.07 -3.18 15.98
CA ALA A 716 -25.80 -2.59 14.86
C ALA A 716 -26.77 -1.50 15.35
N GLU A 717 -26.95 -0.43 14.56
CA GLU A 717 -27.87 0.66 14.90
C GLU A 717 -29.34 0.20 14.91
N ASN A 718 -29.68 -0.83 14.13
CA ASN A 718 -31.01 -1.43 14.07
C ASN A 718 -31.14 -2.72 14.90
N LYS A 719 -30.35 -2.90 15.97
CA LYS A 719 -30.35 -4.12 16.80
C LYS A 719 -31.74 -4.61 17.21
N MET A 720 -32.63 -3.71 17.64
CA MET A 720 -33.99 -4.08 18.08
C MET A 720 -34.85 -4.64 16.95
N GLN A 721 -34.71 -4.10 15.74
CA GLN A 721 -35.40 -4.60 14.55
C GLN A 721 -34.90 -5.99 14.18
N VAL A 722 -33.58 -6.21 14.27
CA VAL A 722 -32.98 -7.51 13.99
C VAL A 722 -33.46 -8.55 15.01
N MET A 723 -33.41 -8.22 16.30
CA MET A 723 -33.87 -9.13 17.36
C MET A 723 -35.31 -9.57 17.14
N LYS A 724 -36.22 -8.62 16.86
CA LYS A 724 -37.61 -8.92 16.53
C LYS A 724 -37.76 -9.87 15.33
N SER A 725 -36.92 -9.73 14.30
CA SER A 725 -36.95 -10.62 13.13
C SER A 725 -36.46 -12.05 13.42
N LEU A 726 -35.74 -12.25 14.53
CA LEU A 726 -35.21 -13.55 14.94
C LEU A 726 -36.06 -14.23 16.02
N GLU A 727 -36.99 -13.53 16.66
CA GLU A 727 -37.87 -14.06 17.71
C GLU A 727 -38.65 -15.28 17.26
N ASP A 728 -39.33 -15.19 16.10
CA ASP A 728 -40.12 -16.30 15.56
C ASP A 728 -39.24 -17.54 15.36
N LEU A 729 -38.03 -17.36 14.82
CA LEU A 729 -37.09 -18.44 14.57
C LEU A 729 -36.56 -19.06 15.88
N ALA A 730 -36.24 -18.24 16.87
CA ALA A 730 -35.72 -18.68 18.15
C ALA A 730 -36.77 -19.40 19.00
N SER A 731 -38.03 -18.92 18.94
CA SER A 731 -39.15 -19.49 19.68
C SER A 731 -39.43 -20.94 19.27
N ILE A 732 -39.26 -21.29 17.99
CA ILE A 732 -39.42 -22.66 17.47
C ILE A 732 -38.48 -23.66 18.17
N TYR A 733 -37.32 -23.20 18.65
CA TYR A 733 -36.30 -24.05 19.25
C TYR A 733 -36.09 -23.81 20.75
N GLU A 734 -36.96 -23.01 21.39
CA GLU A 734 -36.84 -22.64 22.80
C GLU A 734 -35.45 -22.06 23.13
N ILE A 735 -35.03 -21.06 22.36
CA ILE A 735 -33.75 -20.36 22.55
C ILE A 735 -34.04 -18.93 23.01
N ASP A 736 -33.47 -18.52 24.15
CA ASP A 736 -33.54 -17.14 24.62
C ASP A 736 -32.47 -16.28 23.91
N ILE A 737 -32.88 -15.59 22.85
CA ILE A 737 -31.99 -14.69 22.10
C ILE A 737 -31.63 -13.42 22.88
N TYR A 738 -32.44 -13.01 23.86
CA TYR A 738 -32.18 -11.81 24.66
C TYR A 738 -31.07 -12.07 25.69
N GLU A 739 -31.07 -13.25 26.32
CA GLU A 739 -29.95 -13.69 27.18
C GLU A 739 -28.64 -13.76 26.38
N MET A 740 -28.67 -14.34 25.18
CA MET A 740 -27.51 -14.39 24.28
C MET A 740 -27.03 -12.99 23.87
N MET A 741 -27.95 -12.07 23.62
CA MET A 741 -27.62 -10.67 23.29
C MET A 741 -26.96 -9.95 24.45
N ASN A 742 -27.48 -10.09 25.67
CA ASN A 742 -26.87 -9.48 26.85
C ASN A 742 -25.46 -10.03 27.09
N SER A 743 -25.31 -11.35 27.02
CA SER A 743 -24.01 -12.02 27.15
C SER A 743 -22.99 -11.54 26.10
N GLU A 744 -23.43 -11.21 24.89
CA GLU A 744 -22.58 -10.66 23.84
C GLU A 744 -22.24 -9.18 24.08
N LEU A 745 -23.18 -8.39 24.61
CA LEU A 745 -22.94 -6.98 24.95
C LEU A 745 -21.94 -6.83 26.09
N ASP A 746 -21.99 -7.70 27.10
CA ASP A 746 -21.05 -7.72 28.23
C ASP A 746 -19.59 -7.85 27.78
N LEU A 747 -19.33 -8.50 26.63
CA LEU A 747 -17.99 -8.62 26.05
C LEU A 747 -17.40 -7.28 25.58
N TYR A 748 -18.22 -6.24 25.41
CA TYR A 748 -17.79 -4.91 24.96
C TYR A 748 -17.69 -3.88 26.10
N GLU A 749 -18.12 -4.22 27.32
CA GLU A 749 -18.05 -3.34 28.51
C GLU A 749 -16.71 -3.42 29.27
N ILE A 750 -15.80 -4.31 28.84
CA ILE A 750 -14.42 -4.49 29.33
C ILE A 750 -13.48 -3.55 28.59
#